data_AF-A0AAJ4XZB1-F1
#
_entry.id   AF-A0AAJ4XZB1-F1
#
_cell.length_a   1.000
_cell.length_b   1.000
_cell.length_c   1.000
_cell.angle_alpha   90.00
_cell.angle_beta   90.00
_cell.angle_gamma   90.00
#
_symmetry.space_group_name_H-M   'P 1'
#
loop_
_entity.id
_entity.type
_entity.pdbx_description
1 polymer ?
#
loop_
_entity_poly.entity_id
_entity_poly.type
_entity_poly.pdbx_seq_one_letter_code
_entity_poly.pdbx_strand_id
1 'polypeptide(L)'
;MSRTRTRWRLGLTATALLVASAVVPGPAHAADVTDYAITVDPKGSGAKIDDTMYGVFFEDINRAADGGLYAELVQNRSFEYSTADNRSYTPLTSWATTGTATTVDDDGRLNARNRTYLALGAGSSVTNSGYNTGIRVESGKTYDFSVWARADARTPLTVTLHDADGALAEARQVTARGGWAKYRARFTATRDSTTGRLTVAADAPVALDMISLIPRDTYKGHGLRKDLAEKIAALHPGFVRFPGGCLVNTGSMQGYDEASGYQRRRSYQWKDTIGPVEQRATNSNFWGYNQSYGLGYYEYFQFAEDIGAMPLPVVPALVTGCGQNQATDDDALLKRHIQDTLDLIEFANGPVTSEWGRKRAAMGHPKPFHLTHLEVGNEENLPDEFFARFKQFRAAVQAKYPNIKVISNAGPDDSGTTFDTAWKLNKEANVDMVDEHYYNSTQWFLQNNDRYDSYDRNGPKVFLGEYASGGNTFKNALAEAAYMTGLERNADVVKLASYAPLLANEDYVQWRPDMIWFNNHASWGSADYEVQKLFMNNVGDRVVPSTATTTPSLSAPISGAVGLSTWATTAAYDDVLVTGADGTTLLSDDFSGDASRWTHTGGGSWSLQDGQYVQTDVGAENTMVSAGDPAWHDYDLHVKATKKSGKEGFLVAFGVKDTGNYYWWNLGGWNNTTTAVEQAVDGGKSTLISKPGTIETGKAYDVDIKVRGRQVTLYLDGQEWGSFKDDKPAEPFRQVVTRDARTGDLIVKVVNAQAADARTAIDLGGAKAARKAAVTTLRAAPEAVNSEAVTAVAPVKSTFDGVADKFTYTFPANSVTFLRIRQR
;
A
#
# COMPACT_ATOMS: atom_id res chain seq x y z
N MET A 1 -75.93 -46.64 -25.82
CA MET A 1 -74.64 -45.95 -25.73
C MET A 1 -74.57 -44.86 -26.78
N SER A 2 -74.37 -43.56 -26.56
CA SER A 2 -74.56 -42.63 -25.42
C SER A 2 -74.27 -41.25 -26.04
N ARG A 3 -75.27 -40.62 -26.66
CA ARG A 3 -76.10 -39.48 -26.17
C ARG A 3 -75.51 -38.10 -26.50
N THR A 4 -75.91 -37.62 -27.69
CA THR A 4 -76.40 -36.28 -28.06
C THR A 4 -76.64 -35.23 -26.96
N ARG A 5 -76.47 -33.94 -27.33
CA ARG A 5 -77.39 -32.78 -27.17
C ARG A 5 -76.58 -31.47 -27.21
N THR A 6 -77.02 -30.26 -27.58
CA THR A 6 -78.08 -29.65 -28.41
C THR A 6 -77.71 -28.15 -28.48
N ARG A 7 -77.87 -27.48 -29.63
CA ARG A 7 -77.83 -26.00 -29.76
C ARG A 7 -79.12 -25.38 -29.25
N TRP A 8 -79.07 -24.30 -28.45
CA TRP A 8 -80.18 -23.34 -28.27
C TRP A 8 -79.68 -21.88 -28.23
N ARG A 9 -80.59 -20.99 -28.59
CA ARG A 9 -80.47 -19.60 -29.09
C ARG A 9 -80.70 -18.52 -28.01
N LEU A 10 -80.50 -17.25 -28.43
CA LEU A 10 -81.07 -15.95 -27.96
C LEU A 10 -80.37 -15.34 -26.73
N GLY A 11 -80.14 -14.03 -26.60
CA GLY A 11 -80.47 -12.84 -27.39
C GLY A 11 -80.25 -11.58 -26.52
N LEU A 12 -80.26 -10.38 -27.15
CA LEU A 12 -80.38 -9.02 -26.57
C LEU A 12 -79.17 -8.55 -25.69
N THR A 13 -78.61 -7.35 -25.78
CA THR A 13 -79.22 -6.00 -25.83
C THR A 13 -78.28 -4.94 -26.45
N ALA A 14 -78.90 -3.88 -26.95
CA ALA A 14 -78.35 -2.60 -27.41
C ALA A 14 -77.40 -1.93 -26.37
N THR A 15 -76.50 -1.01 -26.71
CA THR A 15 -76.84 0.39 -27.05
C THR A 15 -75.59 1.14 -27.54
N ALA A 16 -75.74 1.92 -28.60
CA ALA A 16 -74.76 2.87 -29.13
C ALA A 16 -74.64 4.11 -28.25
N LEU A 17 -73.44 4.70 -28.12
CA LEU A 17 -73.31 6.13 -27.80
C LEU A 17 -71.98 6.72 -28.27
N LEU A 18 -72.12 7.55 -29.32
CA LEU A 18 -71.48 8.84 -29.55
C LEU A 18 -70.01 9.04 -29.14
N VAL A 19 -69.17 9.11 -30.18
CA VAL A 19 -67.84 9.70 -30.16
C VAL A 19 -67.97 11.22 -29.98
N ALA A 20 -67.65 11.72 -28.78
CA ALA A 20 -67.33 13.11 -28.55
C ALA A 20 -65.79 13.24 -28.54
N SER A 21 -65.25 13.87 -29.59
CA SER A 21 -63.83 14.19 -29.71
C SER A 21 -63.45 15.29 -28.71
N ALA A 22 -62.95 14.88 -27.55
CA ALA A 22 -62.16 15.72 -26.67
C ALA A 22 -60.74 15.82 -27.22
N VAL A 23 -60.33 17.04 -27.59
CA VAL A 23 -58.92 17.36 -27.82
C VAL A 23 -58.23 17.25 -26.46
N VAL A 24 -57.65 16.07 -26.19
CA VAL A 24 -56.71 15.88 -25.09
C VAL A 24 -55.46 16.67 -25.45
N PRO A 25 -55.00 17.62 -24.61
CA PRO A 25 -53.67 18.17 -24.78
C PRO A 25 -52.71 16.98 -24.70
N GLY A 26 -51.98 16.72 -25.79
CA GLY A 26 -50.94 15.69 -25.78
C GLY A 26 -50.03 15.91 -24.57
N PRO A 27 -49.51 14.84 -23.95
CA PRO A 27 -48.63 14.99 -22.81
C PRO A 27 -47.50 15.93 -23.22
N ALA A 28 -47.39 17.05 -22.51
CA ALA A 28 -46.18 17.85 -22.52
C ALA A 28 -45.01 16.88 -22.35
N HIS A 29 -44.01 16.95 -23.24
CA HIS A 29 -42.77 16.21 -23.09
C HIS A 29 -42.36 16.26 -21.62
N ALA A 30 -42.43 15.12 -20.93
CA ALA A 30 -41.85 15.00 -19.61
C ALA A 30 -40.39 15.43 -19.79
N ALA A 31 -40.01 16.56 -19.18
CA ALA A 31 -38.62 16.97 -19.18
C ALA A 31 -37.81 15.77 -18.65
N ASP A 32 -36.81 15.34 -19.42
CA ASP A 32 -35.97 14.19 -19.10
C ASP A 32 -35.39 14.37 -17.68
N VAL A 33 -35.93 13.64 -16.71
CA VAL A 33 -35.45 13.69 -15.32
C VAL A 33 -34.02 13.18 -15.29
N THR A 34 -33.10 13.98 -14.74
CA THR A 34 -31.71 13.60 -14.49
C THR A 34 -31.51 13.36 -13.00
N ASP A 35 -30.73 12.33 -12.66
CA ASP A 35 -30.42 11.96 -11.28
C ASP A 35 -29.42 12.95 -10.67
N TYR A 36 -28.49 13.45 -11.49
CA TYR A 36 -27.42 14.34 -11.09
C TYR A 36 -27.28 15.53 -12.04
N ALA A 37 -26.66 16.62 -11.57
CA ALA A 37 -26.20 17.71 -12.41
C ALA A 37 -24.74 18.06 -12.10
N ILE A 38 -23.95 18.31 -13.16
CA ILE A 38 -22.59 18.86 -13.09
C ILE A 38 -22.59 20.23 -13.76
N THR A 39 -22.13 21.25 -13.04
CA THR A 39 -21.94 22.61 -13.58
C THR A 39 -20.46 22.96 -13.57
N VAL A 40 -19.95 23.43 -14.71
CA VAL A 40 -18.55 23.83 -14.88
C VAL A 40 -18.48 25.34 -15.03
N ASP A 41 -17.54 25.98 -14.33
CA ASP A 41 -17.15 27.36 -14.58
C ASP A 41 -15.83 27.38 -15.38
N PRO A 42 -15.89 27.45 -16.73
CA PRO A 42 -14.70 27.38 -17.57
C PRO A 42 -13.83 28.65 -17.51
N LYS A 43 -14.33 29.74 -16.91
CA LYS A 43 -13.60 31.00 -16.73
C LYS A 43 -12.88 31.05 -15.38
N GLY A 44 -13.32 30.24 -14.42
CA GLY A 44 -12.69 30.10 -13.12
C GLY A 44 -11.27 29.55 -13.23
N SER A 45 -10.38 30.06 -12.36
CA SER A 45 -9.00 29.60 -12.26
C SER A 45 -8.82 28.79 -10.97
N GLY A 46 -9.13 27.49 -11.04
CA GLY A 46 -8.89 26.57 -9.92
C GLY A 46 -7.39 26.29 -9.70
N ALA A 47 -7.11 25.36 -8.78
CA ALA A 47 -5.76 24.98 -8.41
C ALA A 47 -4.90 24.58 -9.63
N LYS A 48 -3.64 25.03 -9.66
CA LYS A 48 -2.65 24.49 -10.58
C LYS A 48 -2.31 23.07 -10.11
N ILE A 49 -2.31 22.13 -11.05
CA ILE A 49 -1.87 20.77 -10.81
C ILE A 49 -0.42 20.66 -11.27
N ASP A 50 0.45 20.16 -10.41
CA ASP A 50 1.87 19.99 -10.74
C ASP A 50 2.07 18.62 -11.40
N ASP A 51 3.02 18.52 -12.34
CA ASP A 51 3.34 17.25 -13.02
C ASP A 51 3.79 16.16 -12.04
N THR A 52 4.24 16.56 -10.85
CA THR A 52 4.63 15.68 -9.75
C THR A 52 3.45 15.21 -8.89
N MET A 53 2.21 15.61 -9.18
CA MET A 53 1.08 15.33 -8.28
C MET A 53 0.93 13.85 -7.96
N TYR A 54 1.06 12.98 -8.97
CA TYR A 54 0.97 11.54 -8.79
C TYR A 54 2.30 10.87 -9.06
N GLY A 55 2.74 10.00 -8.16
CA GLY A 55 3.97 9.24 -8.28
C GLY A 55 3.81 7.83 -7.74
N VAL A 56 4.94 7.17 -7.52
CA VAL A 56 4.97 5.84 -6.93
C VAL A 56 5.82 5.82 -5.67
N PHE A 57 5.35 5.07 -4.69
CA PHE A 57 6.10 4.68 -3.51
C PHE A 57 6.81 3.35 -3.76
N PHE A 58 8.09 3.27 -3.41
CA PHE A 58 8.86 2.04 -3.52
C PHE A 58 9.53 1.71 -2.19
N GLU A 59 9.20 0.54 -1.65
CA GLU A 59 9.95 -0.13 -0.61
C GLU A 59 10.17 -1.60 -0.95
N ASP A 60 11.23 -2.20 -0.41
CA ASP A 60 11.45 -3.64 -0.53
C ASP A 60 10.54 -4.39 0.46
N ILE A 61 9.24 -4.41 0.18
CA ILE A 61 8.19 -5.24 0.79
C ILE A 61 7.72 -6.27 -0.24
N ASN A 62 7.19 -7.42 0.18
CA ASN A 62 6.63 -8.41 -0.74
C ASN A 62 7.60 -8.87 -1.85
N ARG A 63 8.92 -8.85 -1.57
CA ARG A 63 10.01 -9.09 -2.53
C ARG A 63 10.06 -8.08 -3.69
N ALA A 64 9.64 -6.84 -3.47
CA ALA A 64 9.59 -5.79 -4.48
C ALA A 64 10.97 -5.45 -5.09
N ALA A 65 12.08 -5.55 -4.35
CA ALA A 65 13.43 -5.41 -4.89
C ALA A 65 14.07 -6.79 -5.14
N ASP A 66 14.51 -7.48 -4.09
CA ASP A 66 15.21 -8.77 -4.22
C ASP A 66 14.23 -9.89 -4.57
N GLY A 67 14.29 -10.39 -5.81
CA GLY A 67 13.31 -11.32 -6.38
C GLY A 67 12.17 -10.64 -7.14
N GLY A 68 12.18 -9.30 -7.20
CA GLY A 68 11.21 -8.46 -7.90
C GLY A 68 11.89 -7.56 -8.93
N LEU A 69 11.90 -6.24 -8.68
CA LEU A 69 12.41 -5.23 -9.60
C LEU A 69 13.92 -5.38 -9.86
N TYR A 70 14.70 -5.92 -8.92
CA TYR A 70 16.10 -6.25 -9.16
C TYR A 70 16.21 -7.55 -9.97
N ALA A 71 16.89 -7.53 -11.12
CA ALA A 71 16.89 -8.66 -12.06
C ALA A 71 17.83 -9.83 -11.70
N GLU A 72 18.40 -9.86 -10.49
CA GLU A 72 19.20 -11.00 -10.01
C GLU A 72 18.31 -12.23 -9.85
N LEU A 73 18.72 -13.34 -10.46
CA LEU A 73 17.97 -14.60 -10.41
C LEU A 73 18.49 -15.55 -9.31
N VAL A 74 19.69 -15.30 -8.77
CA VAL A 74 20.29 -16.10 -7.70
C VAL A 74 19.92 -15.53 -6.33
N GLN A 75 19.10 -16.26 -5.59
CA GLN A 75 18.76 -15.91 -4.22
C GLN A 75 19.93 -16.25 -3.28
N ASN A 76 20.20 -15.40 -2.29
CA ASN A 76 21.32 -15.59 -1.34
C ASN A 76 22.68 -15.77 -2.05
N ARG A 77 22.95 -14.93 -3.06
CA ARG A 77 24.13 -15.02 -3.94
C ARG A 77 25.51 -14.98 -3.24
N SER A 78 25.56 -14.48 -2.01
CA SER A 78 26.79 -14.27 -1.24
C SER A 78 26.80 -15.06 0.08
N PHE A 79 25.87 -15.99 0.29
CA PHE A 79 25.80 -16.83 1.51
C PHE A 79 25.62 -16.05 2.82
N GLU A 80 25.15 -14.80 2.74
CA GLU A 80 25.00 -13.88 3.87
C GLU A 80 23.70 -14.06 4.68
N TYR A 81 22.80 -14.93 4.22
CA TYR A 81 21.53 -15.16 4.91
C TYR A 81 21.78 -15.71 6.31
N SER A 82 21.08 -15.17 7.29
CA SER A 82 21.26 -15.57 8.69
C SER A 82 19.95 -15.50 9.47
N THR A 83 19.99 -16.06 10.68
CA THR A 83 18.88 -15.99 11.65
C THR A 83 18.55 -14.54 12.07
N ALA A 84 19.47 -13.60 11.85
CA ALA A 84 19.20 -12.19 12.02
C ALA A 84 18.21 -11.65 10.98
N ASP A 85 18.11 -12.22 9.78
CA ASP A 85 17.16 -11.79 8.74
C ASP A 85 15.81 -12.50 8.90
N ASN A 86 15.86 -13.82 9.10
CA ASN A 86 14.69 -14.67 9.32
C ASN A 86 15.12 -15.89 10.16
N ARG A 87 14.33 -16.30 11.15
CA ARG A 87 14.70 -17.40 12.07
C ARG A 87 15.00 -18.73 11.36
N SER A 88 14.43 -18.95 10.17
CA SER A 88 14.64 -20.15 9.36
C SER A 88 15.87 -20.08 8.43
N TYR A 89 16.51 -18.91 8.32
CA TYR A 89 17.59 -18.71 7.38
C TYR A 89 18.93 -19.21 7.91
N THR A 90 19.68 -19.81 6.99
CA THR A 90 21.08 -20.22 7.15
C THR A 90 21.89 -19.66 5.98
N PRO A 91 23.23 -19.63 6.09
CA PRO A 91 24.09 -19.27 4.96
C PRO A 91 23.85 -20.09 3.68
N LEU A 92 23.27 -21.29 3.79
CA LEU A 92 22.91 -22.17 2.67
C LEU A 92 21.42 -22.11 2.29
N THR A 93 20.63 -21.18 2.85
CA THR A 93 19.25 -21.00 2.39
C THR A 93 19.23 -20.73 0.88
N SER A 94 18.35 -21.43 0.16
CA SER A 94 18.24 -21.46 -1.30
C SER A 94 19.38 -22.18 -2.04
N TRP A 95 20.27 -22.87 -1.32
CA TRP A 95 21.36 -23.66 -1.88
C TRP A 95 21.28 -25.14 -1.44
N ALA A 96 21.25 -26.04 -2.42
CA ALA A 96 21.41 -27.48 -2.20
C ALA A 96 22.85 -27.89 -2.51
N THR A 97 23.46 -28.70 -1.64
CA THR A 97 24.87 -29.13 -1.76
C THR A 97 24.98 -30.61 -2.07
N THR A 98 25.88 -30.98 -2.98
CA THR A 98 26.32 -32.37 -3.19
C THR A 98 27.80 -32.48 -2.89
N GLY A 99 28.20 -33.43 -2.04
CA GLY A 99 29.58 -33.55 -1.56
C GLY A 99 29.86 -32.66 -0.34
N THR A 100 31.06 -32.09 -0.25
CA THR A 100 31.51 -31.27 0.88
C THR A 100 31.37 -29.78 0.54
N ALA A 101 30.58 -29.07 1.33
CA ALA A 101 30.44 -27.62 1.24
C ALA A 101 30.33 -27.02 2.65
N THR A 102 31.04 -25.93 2.92
CA THR A 102 31.05 -25.29 4.24
C THR A 102 31.07 -23.78 4.07
N THR A 103 30.17 -23.08 4.74
CA THR A 103 30.18 -21.61 4.77
C THR A 103 31.14 -21.12 5.84
N VAL A 104 32.00 -20.15 5.48
CA VAL A 104 33.13 -19.70 6.28
C VAL A 104 33.11 -18.18 6.38
N ASP A 105 33.31 -17.65 7.60
CA ASP A 105 33.56 -16.24 7.90
C ASP A 105 34.88 -16.15 8.67
N ASP A 106 35.98 -15.98 7.92
CA ASP A 106 37.34 -15.84 8.43
C ASP A 106 38.11 -14.79 7.60
N ASP A 107 39.39 -14.58 7.85
CA ASP A 107 40.21 -13.60 7.11
C ASP A 107 40.49 -13.98 5.65
N GLY A 108 40.07 -15.16 5.22
CA GLY A 108 40.08 -15.60 3.83
C GLY A 108 38.89 -15.09 3.00
N ARG A 109 37.93 -14.41 3.62
CA ARG A 109 36.76 -13.79 2.95
C ARG A 109 37.12 -12.84 1.82
N LEU A 110 36.17 -12.60 0.91
CA LEU A 110 36.37 -11.70 -0.24
C LEU A 110 36.63 -10.25 0.22
N ASN A 111 35.89 -9.79 1.23
CA ASN A 111 36.08 -8.50 1.88
C ASN A 111 35.36 -8.46 3.25
N ALA A 112 35.47 -7.35 3.97
CA ALA A 112 34.82 -7.19 5.29
C ALA A 112 33.33 -6.82 5.23
N ARG A 113 32.77 -6.59 4.03
CA ARG A 113 31.39 -6.14 3.81
C ARG A 113 30.44 -7.28 3.45
N ASN A 114 30.94 -8.28 2.72
CA ASN A 114 30.35 -9.61 2.58
C ASN A 114 31.32 -10.62 3.20
N ARG A 115 30.94 -11.09 4.39
CA ARG A 115 31.84 -11.76 5.32
C ARG A 115 31.87 -13.27 5.14
N THR A 116 30.82 -13.84 4.57
CA THR A 116 30.66 -15.28 4.38
C THR A 116 31.03 -15.67 2.97
N TYR A 117 31.80 -16.74 2.81
CA TYR A 117 32.00 -17.40 1.53
C TYR A 117 31.76 -18.91 1.63
N LEU A 118 31.57 -19.57 0.50
CA LEU A 118 31.41 -21.03 0.45
C LEU A 118 32.74 -21.71 0.12
N ALA A 119 33.29 -22.49 1.04
CA ALA A 119 34.34 -23.45 0.77
C ALA A 119 33.74 -24.74 0.20
N LEU A 120 33.99 -25.03 -1.06
CA LEU A 120 33.51 -26.20 -1.78
C LEU A 120 34.66 -27.21 -1.96
N GLY A 121 34.43 -28.47 -1.56
CA GLY A 121 35.40 -29.55 -1.66
C GLY A 121 35.58 -30.07 -3.09
N ALA A 122 36.64 -30.87 -3.31
CA ALA A 122 36.87 -31.54 -4.59
C ALA A 122 35.68 -32.44 -4.97
N GLY A 123 35.26 -32.40 -6.23
CA GLY A 123 34.14 -33.20 -6.75
C GLY A 123 32.77 -32.82 -6.17
N SER A 124 32.66 -31.65 -5.52
CA SER A 124 31.42 -31.18 -4.89
C SER A 124 30.71 -30.14 -5.75
N SER A 125 29.42 -29.93 -5.51
CA SER A 125 28.62 -28.92 -6.20
C SER A 125 27.64 -28.22 -5.28
N VAL A 126 27.23 -27.03 -5.69
CA VAL A 126 26.17 -26.25 -5.05
C VAL A 126 25.15 -25.83 -6.10
N THR A 127 23.86 -25.94 -5.79
CA THR A 127 22.74 -25.67 -6.71
C THR A 127 21.80 -24.65 -6.09
N ASN A 128 21.62 -23.50 -6.75
CA ASN A 128 20.68 -22.47 -6.32
C ASN A 128 19.26 -22.78 -6.80
N SER A 129 18.28 -22.61 -5.92
CA SER A 129 16.87 -22.74 -6.26
C SER A 129 16.31 -21.58 -7.08
N GLY A 130 16.97 -20.41 -7.09
CA GLY A 130 16.35 -19.15 -7.46
C GLY A 130 15.32 -18.70 -6.42
N TYR A 131 14.46 -17.76 -6.81
CA TYR A 131 13.35 -17.28 -6.00
C TYR A 131 12.10 -18.15 -6.25
N ASN A 132 11.44 -18.56 -5.17
CA ASN A 132 10.26 -19.44 -5.14
C ASN A 132 10.35 -20.68 -6.05
N THR A 133 9.57 -20.69 -7.15
CA THR A 133 9.43 -21.81 -8.08
C THR A 133 10.73 -22.09 -8.84
N GLY A 134 11.50 -21.05 -9.15
CA GLY A 134 12.79 -21.22 -9.80
C GLY A 134 13.34 -20.02 -10.54
N ILE A 135 14.45 -20.27 -11.22
CA ILE A 135 15.06 -19.36 -12.17
C ILE A 135 14.26 -19.42 -13.47
N ARG A 136 13.64 -18.29 -13.85
CA ARG A 136 13.04 -18.15 -15.17
C ARG A 136 14.10 -17.98 -16.24
N VAL A 137 13.98 -18.78 -17.30
CA VAL A 137 14.65 -18.52 -18.57
C VAL A 137 13.71 -18.65 -19.75
N GLU A 138 14.06 -17.97 -20.84
CA GLU A 138 13.30 -17.90 -22.08
C GLU A 138 14.20 -18.30 -23.25
N SER A 139 13.71 -19.18 -24.11
CA SER A 139 14.42 -19.71 -25.26
C SER A 139 14.97 -18.60 -26.15
N GLY A 140 16.24 -18.73 -26.52
CA GLY A 140 16.98 -17.73 -27.30
C GLY A 140 17.46 -16.51 -26.52
N LYS A 141 16.98 -16.28 -25.28
CA LYS A 141 17.47 -15.19 -24.43
C LYS A 141 18.82 -15.53 -23.79
N THR A 142 19.54 -14.47 -23.46
CA THR A 142 20.91 -14.54 -22.94
C THR A 142 20.96 -14.12 -21.47
N TYR A 143 21.75 -14.84 -20.68
CA TYR A 143 21.94 -14.61 -19.25
C TYR A 143 23.44 -14.51 -18.96
N ASP A 144 23.86 -13.43 -18.31
CA ASP A 144 25.25 -13.21 -17.93
C ASP A 144 25.47 -13.80 -16.52
N PHE A 145 26.32 -14.82 -16.46
CA PHE A 145 26.74 -15.48 -15.22
C PHE A 145 28.03 -14.86 -14.70
N SER A 146 28.15 -14.71 -13.38
CA SER A 146 29.44 -14.44 -12.74
C SER A 146 29.59 -15.11 -11.38
N VAL A 147 30.84 -15.32 -10.98
CA VAL A 147 31.21 -15.83 -9.65
C VAL A 147 32.54 -15.23 -9.23
N TRP A 148 32.66 -14.82 -7.98
CA TRP A 148 33.97 -14.59 -7.37
C TRP A 148 34.51 -15.92 -6.86
N ALA A 149 35.74 -16.27 -7.23
CA ALA A 149 36.35 -17.52 -6.80
C ALA A 149 37.82 -17.33 -6.44
N ARG A 150 38.27 -18.11 -5.44
CA ARG A 150 39.66 -18.25 -5.01
C ARG A 150 40.01 -19.73 -4.94
N ALA A 151 41.14 -20.12 -5.51
CA ALA A 151 41.59 -21.51 -5.53
C ALA A 151 43.12 -21.59 -5.59
N ASP A 152 43.73 -22.41 -4.73
CA ASP A 152 45.19 -22.57 -4.72
C ASP A 152 45.70 -23.27 -5.99
N ALA A 153 44.95 -24.28 -6.44
CA ALA A 153 45.19 -24.96 -7.71
C ALA A 153 44.36 -24.35 -8.85
N ARG A 154 44.72 -24.68 -10.08
CA ARG A 154 43.89 -24.40 -11.25
C ARG A 154 42.66 -25.30 -11.19
N THR A 155 41.53 -24.74 -10.75
CA THR A 155 40.29 -25.47 -10.50
C THR A 155 39.23 -25.12 -11.54
N PRO A 156 38.92 -26.04 -12.48
CA PRO A 156 37.74 -25.92 -13.32
C PRO A 156 36.44 -25.88 -12.49
N LEU A 157 35.56 -24.96 -12.85
CA LEU A 157 34.19 -24.89 -12.36
C LEU A 157 33.25 -25.15 -13.53
N THR A 158 32.41 -26.17 -13.42
CA THR A 158 31.35 -26.47 -14.38
C THR A 158 30.05 -25.85 -13.89
N VAL A 159 29.46 -24.97 -14.71
CA VAL A 159 28.25 -24.23 -14.40
C VAL A 159 27.14 -24.72 -15.33
N THR A 160 26.03 -25.16 -14.76
CA THR A 160 24.89 -25.68 -15.51
C THR A 160 23.60 -24.97 -15.12
N LEU A 161 22.78 -24.67 -16.12
CA LEU A 161 21.41 -24.26 -15.95
C LEU A 161 20.51 -25.41 -16.40
N HIS A 162 19.63 -25.89 -15.53
CA HIS A 162 18.82 -27.08 -15.77
C HIS A 162 17.49 -27.03 -15.03
N ASP A 163 16.55 -27.86 -15.44
CA ASP A 163 15.30 -28.17 -14.74
C ASP A 163 15.08 -29.69 -14.70
N ALA A 164 13.90 -30.15 -14.27
CA ALA A 164 13.56 -31.57 -14.20
C ALA A 164 13.59 -32.26 -15.58
N ASP A 165 13.37 -31.50 -16.65
CA ASP A 165 13.39 -31.99 -18.04
C ASP A 165 14.80 -31.96 -18.67
N GLY A 166 15.81 -31.49 -17.92
CA GLY A 166 17.22 -31.54 -18.28
C GLY A 166 17.86 -30.17 -18.47
N ALA A 167 18.87 -30.10 -19.33
CA ALA A 167 19.63 -28.85 -19.53
C ALA A 167 18.78 -27.76 -20.20
N LEU A 168 18.89 -26.53 -19.68
CA LEU A 168 18.25 -25.33 -20.20
C LEU A 168 19.17 -24.48 -21.07
N ALA A 169 20.47 -24.71 -20.97
CA ALA A 169 21.50 -24.10 -21.80
C ALA A 169 22.72 -25.02 -21.84
N GLU A 170 23.60 -24.81 -22.82
CA GLU A 170 24.89 -25.49 -22.86
C GLU A 170 25.70 -25.15 -21.60
N ALA A 171 26.30 -26.17 -20.99
CA ALA A 171 27.15 -26.01 -19.81
C ALA A 171 28.29 -25.02 -20.08
N ARG A 172 28.74 -24.34 -19.03
CA ARG A 172 29.85 -23.39 -19.09
C ARG A 172 30.95 -23.80 -18.16
N GLN A 173 32.19 -23.54 -18.56
CA GLN A 173 33.35 -23.82 -17.76
C GLN A 173 34.14 -22.53 -17.54
N VAL A 174 34.42 -22.22 -16.28
CA VAL A 174 35.38 -21.18 -15.90
C VAL A 174 36.50 -21.84 -15.09
N THR A 175 37.68 -21.23 -15.01
CA THR A 175 38.79 -21.85 -14.29
C THR A 175 39.35 -20.89 -13.25
N ALA A 176 39.06 -21.18 -11.98
CA ALA A 176 39.57 -20.45 -10.84
C ALA A 176 41.05 -20.76 -10.59
N ARG A 177 41.80 -19.74 -10.15
CA ARG A 177 43.20 -19.86 -9.73
C ARG A 177 43.64 -18.66 -8.90
N GLY A 178 44.54 -18.89 -7.96
CA GLY A 178 45.11 -17.85 -7.09
C GLY A 178 44.08 -17.22 -6.15
N GLY A 179 44.30 -15.95 -5.83
CA GLY A 179 43.42 -15.13 -4.99
C GLY A 179 42.03 -14.88 -5.60
N TRP A 180 41.19 -14.17 -4.84
CA TRP A 180 39.84 -13.81 -5.29
C TRP A 180 39.86 -13.06 -6.62
N ALA A 181 39.13 -13.60 -7.60
CA ALA A 181 38.90 -12.96 -8.89
C ALA A 181 37.49 -13.25 -9.38
N LYS A 182 36.95 -12.33 -10.20
CA LYS A 182 35.62 -12.48 -10.81
C LYS A 182 35.72 -13.22 -12.15
N TYR A 183 35.06 -14.36 -12.24
CA TYR A 183 34.92 -15.16 -13.45
C TYR A 183 33.54 -14.95 -14.06
N ARG A 184 33.44 -15.03 -15.39
CA ARG A 184 32.20 -14.76 -16.12
C ARG A 184 31.97 -15.81 -17.20
N ALA A 185 30.70 -16.11 -17.43
CA ALA A 185 30.24 -16.91 -18.55
C ALA A 185 28.91 -16.35 -19.05
N ARG A 186 28.44 -16.87 -20.18
CA ARG A 186 27.17 -16.47 -20.77
C ARG A 186 26.37 -17.69 -21.17
N PHE A 187 25.13 -17.76 -20.72
CA PHE A 187 24.18 -18.77 -21.18
C PHE A 187 23.28 -18.19 -22.26
N THR A 188 22.95 -19.03 -23.25
CA THR A 188 21.81 -18.80 -24.14
C THR A 188 20.84 -19.94 -23.87
N ALA A 189 19.64 -19.62 -23.40
CA ALA A 189 18.67 -20.65 -23.09
C ALA A 189 18.14 -21.31 -24.37
N THR A 190 17.96 -22.62 -24.34
CA THR A 190 17.46 -23.42 -25.47
C THR A 190 15.97 -23.75 -25.34
N ARG A 191 15.42 -23.63 -24.13
CA ARG A 191 14.01 -23.83 -23.80
C ARG A 191 13.56 -22.79 -22.77
N ASP A 192 12.25 -22.56 -22.73
CA ASP A 192 11.63 -21.82 -21.63
C ASP A 192 11.59 -22.69 -20.38
N SER A 193 11.75 -22.07 -19.21
CA SER A 193 11.51 -22.72 -17.92
C SER A 193 11.24 -21.68 -16.85
N THR A 194 10.37 -22.01 -15.90
CA THR A 194 10.10 -21.23 -14.68
C THR A 194 10.59 -21.93 -13.43
N THR A 195 11.14 -23.14 -13.58
CA THR A 195 11.61 -24.00 -12.48
C THR A 195 13.10 -24.29 -12.57
N GLY A 196 13.84 -23.44 -13.30
CA GLY A 196 15.27 -23.60 -13.52
C GLY A 196 16.09 -23.55 -12.22
N ARG A 197 17.26 -24.18 -12.27
CA ARG A 197 18.25 -24.29 -11.20
C ARG A 197 19.64 -24.02 -11.77
N LEU A 198 20.46 -23.31 -10.99
CA LEU A 198 21.84 -22.99 -11.35
C LEU A 198 22.80 -23.81 -10.47
N THR A 199 23.57 -24.71 -11.07
CA THR A 199 24.59 -25.48 -10.35
C THR A 199 25.99 -24.96 -10.69
N VAL A 200 26.84 -24.89 -9.67
CA VAL A 200 28.30 -24.71 -9.81
C VAL A 200 28.97 -25.93 -9.19
N ALA A 201 29.69 -26.71 -10.01
CA ALA A 201 30.45 -27.88 -9.59
C ALA A 201 31.95 -27.62 -9.72
N ALA A 202 32.76 -28.14 -8.80
CA ALA A 202 34.20 -27.96 -8.78
C ALA A 202 34.95 -29.29 -8.73
N ASP A 203 35.97 -29.43 -9.58
CA ASP A 203 36.78 -30.66 -9.67
C ASP A 203 37.81 -30.77 -8.52
N ALA A 204 38.20 -29.62 -7.95
CA ALA A 204 39.15 -29.48 -6.86
C ALA A 204 38.64 -28.45 -5.84
N PRO A 205 39.25 -28.33 -4.64
CA PRO A 205 38.78 -27.39 -3.63
C PRO A 205 38.81 -25.94 -4.14
N VAL A 206 37.77 -25.17 -3.80
CA VAL A 206 37.59 -23.78 -4.21
C VAL A 206 36.76 -23.01 -3.18
N ALA A 207 37.08 -21.73 -2.99
CA ALA A 207 36.20 -20.80 -2.29
C ALA A 207 35.38 -20.01 -3.32
N LEU A 208 34.06 -19.93 -3.12
CA LEU A 208 33.10 -19.25 -3.98
C LEU A 208 32.37 -18.16 -3.20
N ASP A 209 32.11 -17.04 -3.86
CA ASP A 209 31.28 -15.96 -3.33
C ASP A 209 30.61 -15.21 -4.50
N MET A 210 29.54 -14.46 -4.21
CA MET A 210 28.84 -13.59 -5.16
C MET A 210 28.52 -14.26 -6.50
N ILE A 211 27.88 -15.44 -6.43
CA ILE A 211 27.38 -16.19 -7.59
C ILE A 211 26.13 -15.48 -8.13
N SER A 212 26.15 -15.03 -9.37
CA SER A 212 25.10 -14.18 -9.94
C SER A 212 24.70 -14.67 -11.33
N LEU A 213 23.41 -14.54 -11.65
CA LEU A 213 22.86 -14.77 -12.98
C LEU A 213 21.82 -13.69 -13.27
N ILE A 214 22.14 -12.80 -14.22
CA ILE A 214 21.28 -11.68 -14.59
C ILE A 214 20.89 -11.81 -16.07
N PRO A 215 19.60 -11.67 -16.44
CA PRO A 215 19.18 -11.55 -17.84
C PRO A 215 19.88 -10.38 -18.52
N ARG A 216 20.31 -10.53 -19.79
CA ARG A 216 20.80 -9.36 -20.54
C ARG A 216 19.70 -8.38 -20.93
N ASP A 217 18.49 -8.88 -21.14
CA ASP A 217 17.31 -8.08 -21.49
C ASP A 217 16.68 -7.50 -20.21
N THR A 218 17.37 -6.51 -19.62
CA THR A 218 16.86 -5.72 -18.49
C THR A 218 16.32 -4.39 -18.98
N TYR A 219 15.49 -3.73 -18.16
CA TYR A 219 14.94 -2.41 -18.50
C TYR A 219 16.08 -1.44 -18.83
N LYS A 220 16.12 -0.97 -20.08
CA LYS A 220 17.19 -0.13 -20.66
C LYS A 220 18.62 -0.65 -20.48
N GLY A 221 18.82 -1.92 -20.12
CA GLY A 221 20.12 -2.48 -19.79
C GLY A 221 20.66 -2.09 -18.40
N HIS A 222 19.83 -1.55 -17.50
CA HIS A 222 20.24 -1.02 -16.19
C HIS A 222 19.99 -2.01 -15.02
N GLY A 223 19.78 -3.30 -15.31
CA GLY A 223 19.71 -4.32 -14.25
C GLY A 223 18.37 -4.45 -13.54
N LEU A 224 17.33 -3.76 -14.02
CA LEU A 224 15.96 -3.91 -13.52
C LEU A 224 15.16 -4.92 -14.34
N ARG A 225 14.30 -5.68 -13.66
CA ARG A 225 13.38 -6.62 -14.27
C ARG A 225 12.41 -5.87 -15.17
N LYS A 226 12.43 -6.21 -16.46
CA LYS A 226 11.90 -5.38 -17.54
C LYS A 226 10.38 -5.19 -17.48
N ASP A 227 9.62 -6.26 -17.28
CA ASP A 227 8.15 -6.21 -17.26
C ASP A 227 7.62 -5.36 -16.10
N LEU A 228 8.23 -5.45 -14.91
CA LEU A 228 7.87 -4.63 -13.75
C LEU A 228 8.20 -3.15 -14.01
N ALA A 229 9.41 -2.86 -14.47
CA ALA A 229 9.84 -1.50 -14.78
C ALA A 229 8.97 -0.86 -15.88
N GLU A 230 8.57 -1.62 -16.90
CA GLU A 230 7.67 -1.15 -17.97
C GLU A 230 6.26 -0.85 -17.46
N LYS A 231 5.72 -1.66 -16.53
CA LYS A 231 4.42 -1.36 -15.90
C LYS A 231 4.47 -0.10 -15.06
N ILE A 232 5.52 0.07 -14.25
CA ILE A 232 5.72 1.30 -13.47
C ILE A 232 5.85 2.50 -14.42
N ALA A 233 6.66 2.38 -15.48
CA ALA A 233 6.82 3.46 -16.46
C ALA A 233 5.51 3.83 -17.16
N ALA A 234 4.61 2.86 -17.40
CA ALA A 234 3.32 3.08 -18.04
C ALA A 234 2.31 3.86 -17.18
N LEU A 235 2.59 4.05 -15.88
CA LEU A 235 1.86 4.98 -15.02
C LEU A 235 2.20 6.45 -15.34
N HIS A 236 3.37 6.72 -15.94
CA HIS A 236 3.98 8.05 -16.05
C HIS A 236 4.07 8.78 -14.70
N PRO A 237 4.76 8.20 -13.70
CA PRO A 237 4.86 8.80 -12.38
C PRO A 237 5.68 10.11 -12.44
N GLY A 238 5.19 11.14 -11.76
CA GLY A 238 5.91 12.41 -11.61
C GLY A 238 7.02 12.35 -10.57
N PHE A 239 6.99 11.38 -9.65
CA PHE A 239 8.07 11.12 -8.69
C PHE A 239 8.17 9.63 -8.31
N VAL A 240 9.32 9.26 -7.75
CA VAL A 240 9.55 7.96 -7.10
C VAL A 240 10.03 8.22 -5.66
N ARG A 241 9.22 7.85 -4.66
CA ARG A 241 9.61 7.84 -3.23
C ARG A 241 10.36 6.54 -2.93
N PHE A 242 11.57 6.61 -2.39
CA PHE A 242 12.41 5.43 -2.10
C PHE A 242 13.43 5.73 -0.97
N PRO A 243 14.08 4.74 -0.34
CA PRO A 243 13.78 3.32 -0.42
C PRO A 243 12.56 2.94 0.42
N GLY A 244 11.87 3.92 1.05
CA GLY A 244 10.53 3.86 1.68
C GLY A 244 10.23 2.64 2.55
N GLY A 245 9.05 2.50 3.14
CA GLY A 245 8.67 3.29 4.31
C GLY A 245 9.43 2.76 5.53
N CYS A 246 8.89 1.75 6.21
CA CYS A 246 9.43 1.16 7.44
C CYS A 246 10.90 0.72 7.38
N LEU A 247 11.37 0.38 6.19
CA LEU A 247 12.72 -0.09 5.93
C LEU A 247 13.78 1.00 6.15
N VAL A 248 13.40 2.28 6.06
CA VAL A 248 14.31 3.41 6.26
C VAL A 248 14.72 3.56 7.72
N ASN A 249 13.77 3.50 8.65
CA ASN A 249 13.97 3.97 10.01
C ASN A 249 13.70 2.89 11.08
N THR A 250 13.78 1.60 10.76
CA THR A 250 13.68 0.52 11.76
C THR A 250 15.05 -0.07 12.10
N GLY A 251 15.16 -0.69 13.29
CA GLY A 251 16.40 -1.29 13.76
C GLY A 251 17.42 -0.27 14.28
N SER A 252 18.68 -0.69 14.40
CA SER A 252 19.74 0.15 14.96
C SER A 252 20.20 1.26 14.00
N MET A 253 20.67 2.38 14.55
CA MET A 253 21.18 3.53 13.78
C MET A 253 22.69 3.44 13.48
N GLN A 254 23.36 2.37 13.90
CA GLN A 254 24.82 2.18 13.72
C GLN A 254 25.22 1.82 12.29
N GLY A 255 26.51 1.97 11.98
CA GLY A 255 27.10 1.51 10.72
C GLY A 255 27.30 0.00 10.67
N TYR A 256 27.82 -0.50 9.54
CA TYR A 256 28.29 -1.88 9.41
C TYR A 256 29.81 -1.90 9.45
N ASP A 257 30.35 -2.02 10.66
CA ASP A 257 31.77 -1.93 10.94
C ASP A 257 32.12 -2.75 12.19
N GLU A 258 33.40 -2.81 12.50
CA GLU A 258 33.92 -3.54 13.66
C GLU A 258 33.38 -2.99 14.99
N ALA A 259 33.18 -1.67 15.10
CA ALA A 259 32.69 -1.04 16.32
C ALA A 259 31.24 -1.42 16.61
N SER A 260 30.41 -1.60 15.58
CA SER A 260 29.04 -2.10 15.71
C SER A 260 28.95 -3.62 15.81
N GLY A 261 30.08 -4.34 15.77
CA GLY A 261 30.10 -5.79 15.70
C GLY A 261 29.51 -6.34 14.41
N TYR A 262 29.50 -5.54 13.33
CA TYR A 262 28.90 -5.89 12.04
C TYR A 262 27.43 -6.30 12.17
N GLN A 263 26.69 -5.68 13.09
CA GLN A 263 25.33 -6.07 13.36
C GLN A 263 24.44 -5.92 12.12
N ARG A 264 23.51 -6.88 11.99
CA ARG A 264 22.39 -6.85 11.05
C ARG A 264 21.17 -6.24 11.77
N ARG A 265 20.08 -5.92 11.07
CA ARG A 265 18.89 -5.19 11.62
C ARG A 265 19.19 -3.73 11.96
N ARG A 266 19.61 -3.00 10.93
CA ARG A 266 19.93 -1.58 11.00
C ARG A 266 18.96 -0.78 10.12
N SER A 267 18.81 0.51 10.41
CA SER A 267 18.18 1.47 9.50
C SER A 267 18.90 1.50 8.15
N TYR A 268 18.20 1.89 7.09
CA TYR A 268 18.76 1.86 5.74
C TYR A 268 19.88 2.88 5.56
N GLN A 269 21.12 2.40 5.36
CA GLN A 269 22.29 3.26 5.17
C GLN A 269 22.58 3.43 3.68
N TRP A 270 22.25 4.57 3.08
CA TRP A 270 22.38 4.75 1.62
C TRP A 270 23.80 4.51 1.10
N LYS A 271 24.83 4.87 1.87
CA LYS A 271 26.25 4.66 1.54
C LYS A 271 26.62 3.17 1.43
N ASP A 272 25.91 2.30 2.14
CA ASP A 272 26.10 0.84 2.06
C ASP A 272 25.56 0.26 0.74
N THR A 273 24.83 1.06 -0.04
CA THR A 273 24.09 0.60 -1.24
C THR A 273 24.67 1.07 -2.57
N ILE A 274 25.82 1.75 -2.55
CA ILE A 274 26.48 2.27 -3.76
C ILE A 274 27.86 1.63 -3.98
N GLY A 275 28.35 1.70 -5.21
CA GLY A 275 29.59 1.03 -5.63
C GLY A 275 29.37 -0.43 -6.04
N PRO A 276 30.45 -1.22 -6.19
CA PRO A 276 30.36 -2.61 -6.62
C PRO A 276 29.54 -3.45 -5.65
N VAL A 277 28.64 -4.29 -6.16
CA VAL A 277 27.71 -5.08 -5.35
C VAL A 277 28.42 -5.99 -4.35
N GLU A 278 29.58 -6.54 -4.69
CA GLU A 278 30.37 -7.38 -3.79
C GLU A 278 30.95 -6.63 -2.59
N GLN A 279 30.86 -5.30 -2.54
CA GLN A 279 31.30 -4.45 -1.43
C GLN A 279 30.12 -3.84 -0.65
N ARG A 280 28.87 -4.15 -1.05
CA ARG A 280 27.66 -3.70 -0.36
C ARG A 280 27.34 -4.69 0.75
N ALA A 281 27.20 -4.19 1.99
CA ALA A 281 26.91 -5.04 3.14
C ALA A 281 25.42 -5.32 3.21
N THR A 282 25.04 -6.59 3.22
CA THR A 282 23.63 -6.98 3.31
C THR A 282 23.02 -6.59 4.67
N ASN A 283 21.69 -6.46 4.71
CA ASN A 283 20.97 -6.11 5.94
C ASN A 283 19.73 -6.99 6.13
N SER A 284 19.17 -6.98 7.33
CA SER A 284 17.85 -7.55 7.58
C SER A 284 16.80 -6.60 7.05
N ASN A 285 15.86 -7.14 6.28
CA ASN A 285 14.64 -6.45 5.87
C ASN A 285 13.63 -6.46 7.04
N PHE A 286 12.96 -5.35 7.31
CA PHE A 286 11.87 -5.26 8.29
C PHE A 286 10.76 -6.29 8.03
N TRP A 287 10.50 -6.57 6.76
CA TRP A 287 9.49 -7.50 6.27
C TRP A 287 9.90 -8.99 6.36
N GLY A 288 10.91 -9.32 7.16
CA GLY A 288 11.22 -10.71 7.54
C GLY A 288 12.07 -11.49 6.54
N TYR A 289 12.86 -10.81 5.73
CA TYR A 289 13.85 -11.41 4.81
C TYR A 289 15.16 -10.62 4.75
N ASN A 290 16.06 -10.95 3.81
CA ASN A 290 17.38 -10.33 3.64
C ASN A 290 17.36 -9.27 2.53
N GLN A 291 18.09 -8.18 2.72
CA GLN A 291 18.34 -7.15 1.71
C GLN A 291 19.76 -7.28 1.18
N SER A 292 19.89 -7.58 -0.11
CA SER A 292 21.19 -7.72 -0.78
C SER A 292 21.86 -6.38 -1.10
N TYR A 293 21.06 -5.30 -1.10
CA TYR A 293 21.42 -3.99 -1.65
C TYR A 293 21.93 -4.04 -3.09
N GLY A 294 21.56 -5.07 -3.85
CA GLY A 294 21.77 -5.11 -5.30
C GLY A 294 21.02 -3.99 -6.02
N LEU A 295 19.83 -3.64 -5.52
CA LEU A 295 19.11 -2.42 -5.86
C LEU A 295 19.32 -1.39 -4.74
N GLY A 296 20.14 -0.39 -5.01
CA GLY A 296 20.51 0.67 -4.08
C GLY A 296 20.20 2.06 -4.61
N TYR A 297 20.70 3.08 -3.92
CA TYR A 297 20.37 4.48 -4.23
C TYR A 297 20.76 4.90 -5.65
N TYR A 298 21.91 4.44 -6.17
CA TYR A 298 22.28 4.74 -7.56
C TYR A 298 21.25 4.19 -8.55
N GLU A 299 20.83 2.94 -8.34
CA GLU A 299 19.86 2.29 -9.23
C GLU A 299 18.47 2.94 -9.11
N TYR A 300 18.04 3.37 -7.92
CA TYR A 300 16.80 4.14 -7.77
C TYR A 300 16.84 5.51 -8.46
N PHE A 301 17.94 6.25 -8.33
CA PHE A 301 18.14 7.52 -9.05
C PHE A 301 18.13 7.31 -10.56
N GLN A 302 18.83 6.28 -11.04
CA GLN A 302 18.86 5.93 -12.46
C GLN A 302 17.46 5.56 -12.96
N PHE A 303 16.67 4.83 -12.17
CA PHE A 303 15.32 4.44 -12.54
C PHE A 303 14.36 5.64 -12.59
N ALA A 304 14.44 6.55 -11.61
CA ALA A 304 13.66 7.78 -11.60
C ALA A 304 13.96 8.63 -12.85
N GLU A 305 15.24 8.81 -13.19
CA GLU A 305 15.66 9.48 -14.43
C GLU A 305 15.13 8.76 -15.68
N ASP A 306 15.18 7.43 -15.69
CA ASP A 306 14.78 6.62 -16.84
C ASP A 306 13.29 6.76 -17.19
N ILE A 307 12.44 6.89 -16.18
CA ILE A 307 10.98 7.03 -16.37
C ILE A 307 10.54 8.50 -16.38
N GLY A 308 11.48 9.45 -16.27
CA GLY A 308 11.20 10.89 -16.28
C GLY A 308 10.59 11.42 -14.98
N ALA A 309 10.80 10.72 -13.86
CA ALA A 309 10.28 11.05 -12.55
C ALA A 309 11.31 11.81 -11.70
N MET A 310 10.81 12.66 -10.80
CA MET A 310 11.62 13.25 -9.74
C MET A 310 12.01 12.19 -8.69
N PRO A 311 13.30 12.03 -8.35
CA PRO A 311 13.69 11.18 -7.23
C PRO A 311 13.34 11.84 -5.89
N LEU A 312 12.72 11.09 -4.97
CA LEU A 312 12.40 11.51 -3.61
C LEU A 312 12.97 10.48 -2.62
N PRO A 313 14.26 10.60 -2.24
CA PRO A 313 14.88 9.74 -1.24
C PRO A 313 14.39 10.06 0.18
N VAL A 314 14.22 9.02 0.99
CA VAL A 314 13.86 9.07 2.42
C VAL A 314 15.06 8.61 3.27
N VAL A 315 15.46 9.40 4.26
CA VAL A 315 16.62 9.14 5.13
C VAL A 315 16.21 8.95 6.60
N PRO A 316 16.93 8.12 7.39
CA PRO A 316 16.58 7.88 8.78
C PRO A 316 16.74 9.13 9.67
N ALA A 317 15.82 9.28 10.62
CA ALA A 317 15.76 10.43 11.53
C ALA A 317 16.24 10.13 12.96
N LEU A 318 16.83 8.95 13.22
CA LEU A 318 17.21 8.45 14.56
C LEU A 318 16.03 8.24 15.53
N VAL A 319 14.82 8.21 15.02
CA VAL A 319 13.62 7.78 15.74
C VAL A 319 13.00 6.67 14.92
N THR A 320 12.74 5.54 15.54
CA THR A 320 12.18 4.39 14.84
C THR A 320 10.66 4.49 14.73
N GLY A 321 10.13 4.31 13.52
CA GLY A 321 8.71 4.20 13.22
C GLY A 321 8.21 2.75 13.22
N CYS A 322 7.06 2.53 12.57
CA CYS A 322 6.49 1.20 12.29
C CYS A 322 6.40 0.27 13.51
N GLY A 323 5.97 0.84 14.64
CA GLY A 323 5.70 0.11 15.89
C GLY A 323 6.93 -0.17 16.77
N GLN A 324 8.14 0.24 16.38
CA GLN A 324 9.31 0.13 17.26
C GLN A 324 9.38 1.28 18.28
N ASN A 325 9.08 2.51 17.83
CA ASN A 325 8.86 3.69 18.67
C ASN A 325 10.01 3.98 19.65
N GLN A 326 11.25 4.03 19.14
CA GLN A 326 12.45 4.31 19.95
C GLN A 326 13.23 5.51 19.39
N ALA A 327 13.52 6.49 20.24
CA ALA A 327 14.43 7.58 19.94
C ALA A 327 15.87 7.20 20.35
N THR A 328 16.81 7.23 19.39
CA THR A 328 18.24 7.05 19.68
C THR A 328 18.85 8.38 20.11
N ASP A 329 19.28 8.46 21.37
CA ASP A 329 19.95 9.65 21.94
C ASP A 329 21.47 9.51 21.86
N ASP A 330 22.02 9.83 20.68
CA ASP A 330 23.46 9.79 20.40
C ASP A 330 23.84 10.93 19.44
N ASP A 331 24.52 11.94 19.98
CA ASP A 331 24.95 13.13 19.23
C ASP A 331 25.92 12.81 18.08
N ALA A 332 26.77 11.80 18.24
CA ALA A 332 27.75 11.44 17.21
C ALA A 332 27.05 10.75 16.04
N LEU A 333 26.09 9.86 16.32
CA LEU A 333 25.24 9.28 15.28
C LEU A 333 24.39 10.34 14.61
N LEU A 334 23.78 11.27 15.36
CA LEU A 334 22.96 12.31 14.77
C LEU A 334 23.77 13.17 13.79
N LYS A 335 24.98 13.59 14.19
CA LYS A 335 25.91 14.32 13.31
C LYS A 335 26.31 13.50 12.09
N ARG A 336 26.56 12.21 12.24
CA ARG A 336 26.90 11.31 11.13
C ARG A 336 25.76 11.24 10.13
N HIS A 337 24.54 10.97 10.57
CA HIS A 337 23.37 10.87 9.69
C HIS A 337 23.03 12.19 9.00
N ILE A 338 23.17 13.33 9.70
CA ILE A 338 23.06 14.65 9.07
C ILE A 338 24.11 14.81 7.95
N GLN A 339 25.36 14.45 8.22
CA GLN A 339 26.42 14.51 7.21
C GLN A 339 26.14 13.55 6.04
N ASP A 340 25.67 12.33 6.32
CA ASP A 340 25.29 11.35 5.30
C ASP A 340 24.17 11.90 4.39
N THR A 341 23.22 12.67 4.93
CA THR A 341 22.19 13.36 4.14
C THR A 341 22.78 14.48 3.27
N LEU A 342 23.72 15.27 3.78
CA LEU A 342 24.42 16.30 2.99
C LEU A 342 25.27 15.68 1.87
N ASP A 343 25.83 14.51 2.14
CA ASP A 343 26.63 13.72 1.20
C ASP A 343 25.76 13.08 0.12
N LEU A 344 24.54 12.63 0.47
CA LEU A 344 23.55 12.15 -0.50
C LEU A 344 23.17 13.26 -1.50
N ILE A 345 22.94 14.48 -1.00
CA ILE A 345 22.65 15.63 -1.88
C ILE A 345 23.85 15.93 -2.77
N GLU A 346 25.09 15.85 -2.25
CA GLU A 346 26.29 16.02 -3.06
C GLU A 346 26.47 14.88 -4.08
N PHE A 347 26.13 13.64 -3.72
CA PHE A 347 26.12 12.49 -4.63
C PHE A 347 25.17 12.75 -5.79
N ALA A 348 23.96 13.23 -5.50
CA ALA A 348 22.95 13.49 -6.53
C ALA A 348 23.29 14.71 -7.40
N ASN A 349 23.75 15.81 -6.79
CA ASN A 349 23.81 17.13 -7.44
C ASN A 349 25.22 17.69 -7.65
N GLY A 350 26.21 17.19 -6.90
CA GLY A 350 27.55 17.74 -6.86
C GLY A 350 28.32 17.58 -8.18
N PRO A 351 29.30 18.46 -8.45
CA PRO A 351 30.16 18.34 -9.62
C PRO A 351 31.06 17.11 -9.50
N VAL A 352 31.53 16.59 -10.63
CA VAL A 352 32.45 15.44 -10.68
C VAL A 352 33.79 15.66 -9.95
N THR A 353 34.07 16.91 -9.54
CA THR A 353 35.25 17.29 -8.76
C THR A 353 35.05 17.21 -7.26
N SER A 354 33.82 17.10 -6.77
CA SER A 354 33.53 16.88 -5.34
C SER A 354 33.79 15.41 -4.97
N GLU A 355 33.68 15.06 -3.69
CA GLU A 355 33.86 13.66 -3.27
C GLU A 355 32.75 12.77 -3.83
N TRP A 356 31.50 13.14 -3.55
CA TRP A 356 30.36 12.30 -3.88
C TRP A 356 29.92 12.43 -5.34
N GLY A 357 30.10 13.60 -5.96
CA GLY A 357 29.91 13.75 -7.40
C GLY A 357 30.92 12.94 -8.21
N ARG A 358 32.16 12.79 -7.73
CA ARG A 358 33.15 11.89 -8.32
C ARG A 358 32.76 10.42 -8.15
N LYS A 359 32.22 10.04 -6.99
CA LYS A 359 31.70 8.68 -6.77
C LYS A 359 30.56 8.34 -7.73
N ARG A 360 29.59 9.25 -7.90
CA ARG A 360 28.51 9.13 -8.91
C ARG A 360 29.08 8.96 -10.33
N ALA A 361 30.03 9.82 -10.71
CA ALA A 361 30.68 9.75 -12.02
C ALA A 361 31.43 8.41 -12.25
N ALA A 362 32.15 7.92 -11.23
CA ALA A 362 32.85 6.64 -11.29
C ALA A 362 31.91 5.43 -11.40
N MET A 363 30.66 5.58 -10.96
CA MET A 363 29.60 4.58 -11.12
C MET A 363 28.94 4.62 -12.52
N GLY A 364 29.37 5.54 -13.39
CA GLY A 364 28.90 5.63 -14.78
C GLY A 364 27.99 6.81 -15.07
N HIS A 365 27.66 7.64 -14.07
CA HIS A 365 26.74 8.77 -14.24
C HIS A 365 27.39 10.11 -13.86
N PRO A 366 28.12 10.76 -14.78
CA PRO A 366 28.81 12.01 -14.48
C PRO A 366 27.86 13.22 -14.31
N LYS A 367 26.67 13.18 -14.90
CA LYS A 367 25.70 14.28 -14.82
C LYS A 367 24.98 14.27 -13.46
N PRO A 368 24.53 15.43 -12.94
CA PRO A 368 23.64 15.46 -11.78
C PRO A 368 22.31 14.75 -12.05
N PHE A 369 21.73 14.14 -11.01
CA PHE A 369 20.35 13.60 -11.03
C PHE A 369 19.28 14.67 -10.78
N HIS A 370 19.68 15.90 -10.45
CA HIS A 370 18.77 17.03 -10.18
C HIS A 370 17.79 16.78 -9.03
N LEU A 371 18.29 16.27 -7.90
CA LEU A 371 17.54 16.12 -6.66
C LEU A 371 16.99 17.48 -6.20
N THR A 372 15.70 17.55 -5.89
CA THR A 372 15.02 18.77 -5.43
C THR A 372 14.27 18.59 -4.10
N HIS A 373 13.90 17.36 -3.76
CA HIS A 373 13.17 17.02 -2.54
C HIS A 373 13.87 15.86 -1.84
N LEU A 374 13.84 15.83 -0.52
CA LEU A 374 14.17 14.66 0.29
C LEU A 374 13.26 14.64 1.51
N GLU A 375 12.99 13.45 2.04
CA GLU A 375 12.22 13.25 3.26
C GLU A 375 13.13 12.77 4.39
N VAL A 376 12.90 13.27 5.60
CA VAL A 376 13.64 12.86 6.81
C VAL A 376 12.66 12.16 7.75
N GLY A 377 12.90 10.89 8.02
CA GLY A 377 12.02 10.03 8.81
C GLY A 377 10.94 9.35 7.97
N ASN A 378 10.18 8.45 8.61
CA ASN A 378 9.01 7.77 8.07
C ASN A 378 8.10 7.34 9.24
N GLU A 379 6.87 7.84 9.34
CA GLU A 379 5.87 7.38 10.32
C GLU A 379 6.36 7.36 11.79
N GLU A 380 6.99 8.43 12.25
CA GLU A 380 7.45 8.51 13.65
C GLU A 380 6.29 8.72 14.63
N ASN A 381 6.07 7.73 15.52
CA ASN A 381 5.07 7.80 16.60
C ASN A 381 5.49 8.64 17.83
N LEU A 382 6.71 9.19 17.81
CA LEU A 382 7.27 10.05 18.85
C LEU A 382 7.47 11.47 18.29
N PRO A 383 6.38 12.25 18.15
CA PRO A 383 6.41 13.48 17.34
C PRO A 383 7.37 14.53 17.88
N ASP A 384 7.50 14.68 19.21
CA ASP A 384 8.40 15.68 19.80
C ASP A 384 9.88 15.32 19.60
N GLU A 385 10.24 14.05 19.85
CA GLU A 385 11.60 13.53 19.69
C GLU A 385 12.05 13.53 18.22
N PHE A 386 11.15 13.16 17.32
CA PHE A 386 11.35 13.23 15.88
C PHE A 386 11.58 14.69 15.46
N PHE A 387 10.68 15.58 15.85
CA PHE A 387 10.72 16.96 15.37
C PHE A 387 11.95 17.73 15.89
N ALA A 388 12.43 17.41 17.09
CA ALA A 388 13.70 17.92 17.62
C ALA A 388 14.89 17.58 16.71
N ARG A 389 14.93 16.38 16.13
CA ARG A 389 15.96 15.92 15.20
C ARG A 389 15.73 16.46 13.79
N PHE A 390 14.49 16.41 13.30
CA PHE A 390 14.09 16.96 11.99
C PHE A 390 14.56 18.42 11.82
N LYS A 391 14.38 19.27 12.85
CA LYS A 391 14.88 20.66 12.81
C LYS A 391 16.39 20.76 12.58
N GLN A 392 17.18 19.84 13.14
CA GLN A 392 18.63 19.82 12.95
C GLN A 392 19.01 19.37 11.54
N PHE A 393 18.36 18.33 11.01
CA PHE A 393 18.53 17.93 9.60
C PHE A 393 18.15 19.06 8.65
N ARG A 394 16.96 19.66 8.81
CA ARG A 394 16.47 20.75 7.96
C ARG A 394 17.42 21.95 8.00
N ALA A 395 17.86 22.37 9.18
CA ALA A 395 18.78 23.50 9.31
C ALA A 395 20.12 23.24 8.61
N ALA A 396 20.70 22.05 8.78
CA ALA A 396 21.96 21.67 8.12
C ALA A 396 21.82 21.62 6.59
N VAL A 397 20.73 21.03 6.09
CA VAL A 397 20.45 20.96 4.65
C VAL A 397 20.24 22.35 4.08
N GLN A 398 19.41 23.19 4.70
CA GLN A 398 19.15 24.56 4.20
C GLN A 398 20.40 25.44 4.21
N ALA A 399 21.31 25.25 5.18
CA ALA A 399 22.57 25.99 5.23
C ALA A 399 23.50 25.69 4.03
N LYS A 400 23.51 24.45 3.53
CA LYS A 400 24.40 24.02 2.43
C LYS A 400 23.70 23.97 1.06
N TYR A 401 22.42 23.63 1.04
CA TYR A 401 21.60 23.39 -0.15
C TYR A 401 20.21 24.03 0.01
N PRO A 402 20.12 25.38 0.01
CA PRO A 402 18.89 26.10 0.34
C PRO A 402 17.71 25.84 -0.62
N ASN A 403 17.97 25.27 -1.80
CA ASN A 403 16.94 24.94 -2.79
C ASN A 403 16.33 23.54 -2.63
N ILE A 404 16.85 22.73 -1.70
CA ILE A 404 16.29 21.41 -1.40
C ILE A 404 15.12 21.57 -0.44
N LYS A 405 13.97 21.03 -0.81
CA LYS A 405 12.82 20.91 0.08
C LYS A 405 13.01 19.69 0.97
N VAL A 406 12.96 19.91 2.28
CA VAL A 406 13.07 18.86 3.30
C VAL A 406 11.67 18.57 3.83
N ILE A 407 11.15 17.39 3.49
CA ILE A 407 9.81 16.92 3.84
C ILE A 407 9.87 16.29 5.25
N SER A 408 8.91 16.65 6.09
CA SER A 408 8.63 16.02 7.39
C SER A 408 7.43 15.08 7.27
N ASN A 409 7.06 14.34 8.31
CA ASN A 409 5.85 13.50 8.32
C ASN A 409 4.92 13.82 9.50
N ALA A 410 3.71 13.25 9.44
CA ALA A 410 2.65 13.37 10.44
C ALA A 410 2.39 12.08 11.24
N GLY A 411 3.32 11.11 11.24
CA GLY A 411 3.09 9.77 11.81
C GLY A 411 2.31 8.84 10.86
N PRO A 412 1.95 7.62 11.33
CA PRO A 412 1.35 6.57 10.49
C PRO A 412 -0.17 6.67 10.27
N ASP A 413 -0.87 7.55 10.99
CA ASP A 413 -2.33 7.58 11.04
C ASP A 413 -2.90 8.87 10.41
N ASP A 414 -4.17 8.85 9.97
CA ASP A 414 -4.86 10.03 9.41
C ASP A 414 -5.46 10.98 10.46
N SER A 415 -5.36 10.64 11.74
CA SER A 415 -5.94 11.39 12.85
C SER A 415 -5.35 10.96 14.20
N GLY A 416 -5.77 11.63 15.28
CA GLY A 416 -5.37 11.29 16.64
C GLY A 416 -4.20 12.14 17.16
N THR A 417 -3.81 11.90 18.41
CA THR A 417 -2.88 12.78 19.14
C THR A 417 -1.51 12.91 18.47
N THR A 418 -0.96 11.81 17.93
CA THR A 418 0.32 11.82 17.20
C THR A 418 0.22 12.71 15.96
N PHE A 419 -0.79 12.47 15.12
CA PHE A 419 -1.06 13.24 13.90
C PHE A 419 -1.26 14.74 14.20
N ASP A 420 -2.12 15.06 15.17
CA ASP A 420 -2.42 16.44 15.55
C ASP A 420 -1.19 17.19 16.07
N THR A 421 -0.36 16.50 16.88
CA THR A 421 0.88 17.07 17.43
C THR A 421 1.91 17.28 16.33
N ALA A 422 2.13 16.30 15.46
CA ALA A 422 3.05 16.41 14.35
C ALA A 422 2.66 17.54 13.38
N TRP A 423 1.37 17.67 13.04
CA TRP A 423 0.87 18.78 12.21
C TRP A 423 1.03 20.14 12.89
N LYS A 424 0.78 20.23 14.20
CA LYS A 424 1.02 21.46 14.97
C LYS A 424 2.49 21.88 14.87
N LEU A 425 3.42 20.97 15.14
CA LEU A 425 4.85 21.21 15.09
C LEU A 425 5.31 21.66 13.69
N ASN A 426 4.83 20.97 12.65
CA ASN A 426 5.12 21.30 11.25
C ASN A 426 4.64 22.71 10.86
N LYS A 427 3.44 23.10 11.29
CA LYS A 427 2.91 24.46 11.08
C LYS A 427 3.74 25.51 11.81
N GLU A 428 4.04 25.28 13.10
CA GLU A 428 4.84 26.21 13.91
C GLU A 428 6.25 26.45 13.33
N ALA A 429 6.84 25.44 12.70
CA ALA A 429 8.15 25.56 12.07
C ALA A 429 8.10 25.98 10.59
N ASN A 430 6.92 26.27 10.02
CA ASN A 430 6.74 26.60 8.61
C ASN A 430 7.44 25.59 7.68
N VAL A 431 7.17 24.29 7.88
CA VAL A 431 7.70 23.24 7.00
C VAL A 431 7.09 23.38 5.60
N ASP A 432 7.88 23.12 4.56
CA ASP A 432 7.43 23.28 3.17
C ASP A 432 6.35 22.25 2.80
N MET A 433 6.51 21.02 3.29
CA MET A 433 5.63 19.90 2.97
C MET A 433 5.65 18.85 4.10
N VAL A 434 4.49 18.27 4.37
CA VAL A 434 4.26 17.22 5.38
C VAL A 434 3.73 15.98 4.69
N ASP A 435 4.35 14.84 4.97
CA ASP A 435 3.90 13.52 4.54
C ASP A 435 2.80 12.98 5.46
N GLU A 436 1.66 12.62 4.87
CA GLU A 436 0.53 11.95 5.50
C GLU A 436 0.39 10.54 4.94
N HIS A 437 0.11 9.57 5.81
CA HIS A 437 -0.12 8.19 5.45
C HIS A 437 -1.48 7.73 6.00
N TYR A 438 -2.20 6.90 5.23
CA TYR A 438 -3.35 6.16 5.79
C TYR A 438 -3.86 5.01 4.93
N TYR A 439 -4.19 3.92 5.62
CA TYR A 439 -4.83 2.73 5.08
C TYR A 439 -6.22 2.60 5.72
N ASN A 440 -7.28 2.85 4.95
CA ASN A 440 -8.63 3.04 5.49
C ASN A 440 -9.70 2.26 4.71
N SER A 441 -10.89 2.11 5.27
CA SER A 441 -11.99 1.41 4.59
C SER A 441 -12.47 2.14 3.32
N THR A 442 -13.05 1.40 2.36
CA THR A 442 -13.68 2.02 1.17
C THR A 442 -14.73 3.08 1.55
N GLN A 443 -15.47 2.87 2.64
CA GLN A 443 -16.42 3.85 3.16
C GLN A 443 -15.73 5.13 3.61
N TRP A 444 -14.61 5.05 4.33
CA TRP A 444 -13.85 6.22 4.76
C TRP A 444 -13.40 7.06 3.55
N PHE A 445 -12.91 6.44 2.47
CA PHE A 445 -12.52 7.17 1.25
C PHE A 445 -13.71 7.91 0.62
N LEU A 446 -14.89 7.29 0.57
CA LEU A 446 -16.12 7.93 0.07
C LEU A 446 -16.63 9.04 0.99
N GLN A 447 -16.36 8.96 2.28
CA GLN A 447 -16.73 9.97 3.27
C GLN A 447 -15.72 11.12 3.33
N ASN A 448 -14.46 10.93 2.94
CA ASN A 448 -13.38 11.90 3.14
C ASN A 448 -12.88 12.60 1.88
N ASN A 449 -13.66 12.59 0.79
CA ASN A 449 -13.33 13.33 -0.43
C ASN A 449 -13.10 14.83 -0.20
N ASP A 450 -13.67 15.40 0.86
CA ASP A 450 -13.58 16.81 1.24
C ASP A 450 -12.48 17.13 2.28
N ARG A 451 -11.66 16.13 2.67
CA ARG A 451 -10.67 16.25 3.74
C ARG A 451 -9.79 17.50 3.60
N TYR A 452 -9.21 17.70 2.41
CA TYR A 452 -8.29 18.81 2.14
C TYR A 452 -8.99 20.13 1.80
N ASP A 453 -10.31 20.14 1.61
CA ASP A 453 -11.07 21.35 1.30
C ASP A 453 -11.00 22.38 2.43
N SER A 454 -10.71 21.96 3.66
CA SER A 454 -10.60 22.82 4.85
C SER A 454 -9.17 23.22 5.22
N TYR A 455 -8.15 22.64 4.59
CA TYR A 455 -6.75 22.87 4.97
C TYR A 455 -6.32 24.32 4.68
N ASP A 456 -5.38 24.85 5.47
CA ASP A 456 -4.86 26.21 5.24
C ASP A 456 -4.00 26.25 3.97
N ARG A 457 -4.41 27.09 3.00
CA ARG A 457 -3.72 27.23 1.71
C ARG A 457 -2.38 27.97 1.84
N ASN A 458 -2.16 28.67 2.95
CA ASN A 458 -0.91 29.38 3.24
C ASN A 458 0.04 28.56 4.13
N GLY A 459 -0.40 27.42 4.66
CA GLY A 459 0.40 26.54 5.50
C GLY A 459 1.30 25.58 4.70
N PRO A 460 1.94 24.63 5.41
CA PRO A 460 2.67 23.52 4.78
C PRO A 460 1.83 22.79 3.74
N LYS A 461 2.47 22.35 2.65
CA LYS A 461 1.81 21.52 1.63
C LYS A 461 1.72 20.06 2.07
N VAL A 462 0.84 19.30 1.44
CA VAL A 462 0.66 17.88 1.74
C VAL A 462 1.36 17.04 0.68
N PHE A 463 2.15 16.09 1.16
CA PHE A 463 2.48 14.87 0.45
C PHE A 463 1.61 13.75 1.03
N LEU A 464 0.80 13.09 0.22
CA LEU A 464 0.13 11.85 0.62
C LEU A 464 1.00 10.67 0.20
N GLY A 465 2.03 10.36 0.99
CA GLY A 465 3.08 9.40 0.66
C GLY A 465 2.60 7.98 0.54
N GLU A 466 1.59 7.60 1.32
CA GLU A 466 1.03 6.26 1.34
C GLU A 466 -0.49 6.30 1.54
N TYR A 467 -1.24 5.70 0.61
CA TYR A 467 -2.67 5.43 0.82
C TYR A 467 -3.15 4.19 0.08
N ALA A 468 -4.08 3.45 0.68
CA ALA A 468 -4.86 2.40 0.02
C ALA A 468 -6.14 2.05 0.81
N SER A 469 -7.12 1.47 0.14
CA SER A 469 -8.44 1.13 0.71
C SER A 469 -8.57 -0.29 1.27
N GLY A 470 -7.46 -1.01 1.45
CA GLY A 470 -7.43 -2.33 2.08
C GLY A 470 -7.78 -3.53 1.19
N GLY A 471 -7.95 -3.35 -0.13
CA GLY A 471 -8.21 -4.44 -1.08
C GLY A 471 -7.89 -4.07 -2.53
N ASN A 472 -7.96 -5.05 -3.45
CA ASN A 472 -7.74 -4.86 -4.89
C ASN A 472 -8.97 -5.16 -5.76
N THR A 473 -10.17 -5.19 -5.16
CA THR A 473 -11.42 -5.34 -5.92
C THR A 473 -11.76 -4.04 -6.63
N PHE A 474 -12.61 -4.08 -7.65
CA PHE A 474 -13.01 -2.85 -8.34
C PHE A 474 -13.75 -1.86 -7.43
N LYS A 475 -14.41 -2.33 -6.36
CA LYS A 475 -14.98 -1.47 -5.30
C LYS A 475 -13.91 -0.63 -4.60
N ASN A 476 -12.75 -1.22 -4.29
CA ASN A 476 -11.61 -0.51 -3.71
C ASN A 476 -11.13 0.59 -4.66
N ALA A 477 -10.86 0.21 -5.91
CA ALA A 477 -10.42 1.12 -6.95
C ALA A 477 -11.43 2.26 -7.21
N LEU A 478 -12.74 2.00 -7.10
CA LEU A 478 -13.80 3.02 -7.22
C LEU A 478 -13.80 4.02 -6.06
N ALA A 479 -13.63 3.54 -4.82
CA ALA A 479 -13.56 4.41 -3.65
C ALA A 479 -12.32 5.29 -3.69
N GLU A 480 -11.18 4.74 -4.08
CA GLU A 480 -9.94 5.47 -4.29
C GLU A 480 -10.04 6.46 -5.45
N ALA A 481 -10.65 6.07 -6.58
CA ALA A 481 -10.93 6.97 -7.70
C ALA A 481 -11.76 8.18 -7.27
N ALA A 482 -12.81 7.93 -6.47
CA ALA A 482 -13.62 9.01 -5.91
C ALA A 482 -12.74 9.93 -5.08
N TYR A 483 -11.92 9.40 -4.17
CA TYR A 483 -10.99 10.17 -3.36
C TYR A 483 -9.99 11.00 -4.18
N MET A 484 -9.44 10.43 -5.26
CA MET A 484 -8.50 11.11 -6.16
C MET A 484 -9.11 12.37 -6.79
N THR A 485 -10.43 12.46 -6.98
CA THR A 485 -11.04 13.72 -7.45
C THR A 485 -10.90 14.85 -6.43
N GLY A 486 -10.92 14.51 -5.14
CA GLY A 486 -10.69 15.44 -4.03
C GLY A 486 -9.23 15.87 -3.94
N LEU A 487 -8.30 14.96 -4.25
CA LEU A 487 -6.88 15.29 -4.37
C LEU A 487 -6.65 16.31 -5.48
N GLU A 488 -7.18 16.08 -6.70
CA GLU A 488 -6.98 17.03 -7.81
C GLU A 488 -7.65 18.37 -7.52
N ARG A 489 -8.86 18.36 -6.96
CA ARG A 489 -9.58 19.58 -6.58
C ARG A 489 -8.76 20.46 -5.63
N ASN A 490 -7.95 19.84 -4.76
CA ASN A 490 -7.09 20.51 -3.78
C ASN A 490 -5.60 20.44 -4.16
N ALA A 491 -5.26 20.43 -5.45
CA ALA A 491 -3.86 20.39 -5.91
C ALA A 491 -3.02 21.63 -5.52
N ASP A 492 -3.64 22.66 -4.93
CA ASP A 492 -2.98 23.80 -4.30
C ASP A 492 -2.48 23.50 -2.87
N VAL A 493 -3.04 22.46 -2.24
CA VAL A 493 -2.64 21.91 -0.93
C VAL A 493 -1.87 20.62 -1.09
N VAL A 494 -2.46 19.61 -1.76
CA VAL A 494 -1.85 18.30 -2.01
C VAL A 494 -0.97 18.38 -3.24
N LYS A 495 0.34 18.19 -3.05
CA LYS A 495 1.36 18.39 -4.09
C LYS A 495 1.94 17.11 -4.64
N LEU A 496 1.88 16.05 -3.86
CA LEU A 496 2.41 14.72 -4.16
C LEU A 496 1.43 13.69 -3.56
N ALA A 497 1.17 12.59 -4.26
CA ALA A 497 0.36 11.48 -3.80
C ALA A 497 0.85 10.16 -4.41
N SER A 498 0.95 9.11 -3.61
CA SER A 498 1.32 7.76 -4.05
C SER A 498 0.53 6.68 -3.34
N TYR A 499 -0.02 5.76 -4.13
CA TYR A 499 -0.59 4.51 -3.60
C TYR A 499 0.54 3.62 -3.08
N ALA A 500 0.26 2.90 -1.98
CA ALA A 500 1.20 1.97 -1.37
C ALA A 500 0.51 0.68 -0.90
N PRO A 501 1.22 -0.47 -0.93
CA PRO A 501 2.51 -0.70 -1.58
C PRO A 501 2.40 -0.89 -3.10
N LEU A 502 3.52 -0.71 -3.82
CA LEU A 502 3.56 -0.73 -5.28
C LEU A 502 3.62 -2.15 -5.88
N LEU A 503 4.45 -3.03 -5.33
CA LEU A 503 4.75 -4.34 -5.92
C LEU A 503 4.52 -5.47 -4.91
N ALA A 504 3.85 -6.54 -5.34
CA ALA A 504 3.79 -7.80 -4.59
C ALA A 504 4.11 -9.02 -5.44
N ASN A 505 5.07 -9.81 -4.96
CA ASN A 505 5.24 -11.16 -5.43
C ASN A 505 4.14 -12.05 -4.82
N GLU A 506 3.29 -12.67 -5.65
CA GLU A 506 2.16 -13.48 -5.18
C GLU A 506 2.58 -14.64 -4.28
N ASP A 507 3.83 -15.10 -4.43
CA ASP A 507 4.41 -16.19 -3.66
C ASP A 507 4.92 -15.76 -2.27
N TYR A 508 5.11 -14.45 -2.05
CA TYR A 508 5.74 -13.88 -0.87
C TYR A 508 5.03 -12.62 -0.40
N VAL A 509 3.81 -12.78 0.12
CA VAL A 509 2.98 -11.65 0.55
C VAL A 509 3.07 -11.45 2.07
N GLN A 510 3.68 -10.34 2.49
CA GLN A 510 3.69 -9.83 3.86
C GLN A 510 2.58 -8.81 4.11
N TRP A 511 2.21 -8.03 3.10
CA TRP A 511 1.17 -7.00 3.16
C TRP A 511 0.23 -7.07 1.95
N ARG A 512 -1.03 -6.67 2.13
CA ARG A 512 -2.04 -6.48 1.07
C ARG A 512 -2.88 -5.25 1.40
N PRO A 513 -3.46 -4.56 0.40
CA PRO A 513 -3.40 -4.80 -1.05
C PRO A 513 -2.13 -4.23 -1.71
N ASP A 514 -1.93 -4.48 -3.02
CA ASP A 514 -0.77 -3.96 -3.78
C ASP A 514 -1.16 -3.55 -5.20
N MET A 515 -0.45 -2.58 -5.78
CA MET A 515 -0.81 -2.03 -7.10
C MET A 515 -0.47 -2.99 -8.25
N ILE A 516 0.74 -3.55 -8.27
CA ILE A 516 1.23 -4.44 -9.32
C ILE A 516 1.63 -5.77 -8.70
N TRP A 517 1.03 -6.83 -9.20
CA TRP A 517 1.29 -8.19 -8.76
C TRP A 517 2.18 -8.91 -9.77
N PHE A 518 2.99 -9.84 -9.27
CA PHE A 518 3.89 -10.60 -10.12
C PHE A 518 4.26 -11.95 -9.52
N ASN A 519 4.80 -12.81 -10.37
CA ASN A 519 5.55 -14.00 -10.00
C ASN A 519 6.85 -14.02 -10.80
N ASN A 520 7.58 -15.13 -10.84
CA ASN A 520 8.87 -15.16 -11.52
C ASN A 520 8.79 -15.01 -13.06
N HIS A 521 7.61 -15.08 -13.68
CA HIS A 521 7.47 -15.07 -15.15
C HIS A 521 6.44 -14.13 -15.75
N ALA A 522 5.50 -13.65 -14.93
CA ALA A 522 4.47 -12.72 -15.33
C ALA A 522 4.31 -11.59 -14.31
N SER A 523 3.63 -10.54 -14.75
CA SER A 523 3.17 -9.45 -13.90
C SER A 523 1.86 -8.88 -14.45
N TRP A 524 0.99 -8.38 -13.56
CA TRP A 524 -0.30 -7.77 -13.91
C TRP A 524 -0.62 -6.60 -12.98
N GLY A 525 -1.46 -5.68 -13.45
CA GLY A 525 -1.97 -4.58 -12.63
C GLY A 525 -3.25 -4.98 -11.92
N SER A 526 -3.42 -4.55 -10.67
CA SER A 526 -4.69 -4.67 -9.95
C SER A 526 -5.80 -3.81 -10.57
N ALA A 527 -7.01 -3.86 -10.01
CA ALA A 527 -8.06 -2.91 -10.37
C ALA A 527 -7.63 -1.46 -10.07
N ASP A 528 -6.92 -1.27 -8.96
CA ASP A 528 -6.40 0.02 -8.49
C ASP A 528 -5.31 0.52 -9.42
N TYR A 529 -4.42 -0.35 -9.94
CA TYR A 529 -3.45 0.03 -10.98
C TYR A 529 -4.14 0.65 -12.20
N GLU A 530 -5.23 0.08 -12.69
CA GLU A 530 -5.92 0.61 -13.87
C GLU A 530 -6.57 1.98 -13.58
N VAL A 531 -7.09 2.19 -12.37
CA VAL A 531 -7.60 3.50 -11.91
C VAL A 531 -6.47 4.52 -11.79
N GLN A 532 -5.40 4.18 -11.07
CA GLN A 532 -4.22 5.03 -10.90
C GLN A 532 -3.66 5.43 -12.25
N LYS A 533 -3.43 4.46 -13.13
CA LYS A 533 -2.96 4.67 -14.50
C LYS A 533 -3.90 5.59 -15.28
N LEU A 534 -5.22 5.45 -15.16
CA LEU A 534 -6.17 6.31 -15.87
C LEU A 534 -6.07 7.76 -15.39
N PHE A 535 -6.01 8.01 -14.07
CA PHE A 535 -5.83 9.36 -13.52
C PHE A 535 -4.48 9.96 -13.91
N MET A 536 -3.38 9.23 -13.69
CA MET A 536 -2.01 9.69 -13.95
C MET A 536 -1.75 10.02 -15.42
N ASN A 537 -2.41 9.30 -16.35
CA ASN A 537 -2.30 9.59 -17.78
C ASN A 537 -3.25 10.72 -18.26
N ASN A 538 -4.08 11.29 -17.38
CA ASN A 538 -5.11 12.25 -17.73
C ASN A 538 -5.30 13.39 -16.70
N VAL A 539 -4.24 13.75 -15.96
CA VAL A 539 -4.31 14.75 -14.86
C VAL A 539 -4.80 16.12 -15.34
N GLY A 540 -4.21 16.68 -16.39
CA GLY A 540 -4.39 18.09 -16.77
C GLY A 540 -3.52 19.01 -15.90
N ASP A 541 -3.42 20.28 -16.28
CA ASP A 541 -2.49 21.26 -15.67
C ASP A 541 -3.19 22.18 -14.65
N ARG A 542 -4.52 22.23 -14.68
CA ARG A 542 -5.31 23.12 -13.83
C ARG A 542 -6.71 22.61 -13.62
N VAL A 543 -7.20 22.71 -12.38
CA VAL A 543 -8.59 22.47 -12.04
C VAL A 543 -9.47 23.56 -12.65
N VAL A 544 -10.56 23.15 -13.27
CA VAL A 544 -11.65 24.03 -13.69
C VAL A 544 -12.74 23.92 -12.64
N PRO A 545 -13.08 25.03 -11.93
CA PRO A 545 -14.09 24.99 -10.89
C PRO A 545 -15.38 24.37 -11.39
N SER A 546 -15.90 23.44 -10.62
CA SER A 546 -17.06 22.64 -11.01
C SER A 546 -17.76 22.08 -9.78
N THR A 547 -19.07 21.91 -9.88
CA THR A 547 -19.91 21.36 -8.81
C THR A 547 -20.73 20.20 -9.34
N ALA A 548 -21.02 19.23 -8.47
CA ALA A 548 -22.00 18.18 -8.71
C ALA A 548 -23.10 18.25 -7.65
N THR A 549 -24.32 17.83 -7.98
CA THR A 549 -25.36 17.57 -6.97
C THR A 549 -24.93 16.45 -6.03
N THR A 550 -25.28 16.57 -4.75
CA THR A 550 -24.97 15.56 -3.73
C THR A 550 -25.81 14.29 -3.95
N THR A 551 -25.26 13.14 -3.56
CA THR A 551 -26.06 11.90 -3.51
C THR A 551 -27.00 11.98 -2.31
N PRO A 552 -28.33 11.82 -2.49
CA PRO A 552 -29.25 11.75 -1.34
C PRO A 552 -28.91 10.53 -0.46
N SER A 553 -28.57 10.74 0.81
CA SER A 553 -28.29 9.66 1.77
C SER A 553 -29.38 9.57 2.84
N LEU A 554 -29.93 8.38 3.06
CA LEU A 554 -30.72 8.05 4.25
C LEU A 554 -29.85 7.20 5.19
N SER A 555 -29.45 7.77 6.33
CA SER A 555 -28.64 7.05 7.32
C SER A 555 -29.53 6.40 8.37
N ALA A 556 -29.58 5.07 8.38
CA ALA A 556 -30.26 4.30 9.43
C ALA A 556 -29.49 4.39 10.78
N PRO A 557 -30.18 4.18 11.92
CA PRO A 557 -29.52 3.98 13.21
C PRO A 557 -28.42 2.92 13.15
N ILE A 558 -27.44 3.03 14.05
CA ILE A 558 -26.52 1.93 14.32
C ILE A 558 -27.37 0.77 14.86
N SER A 559 -27.25 -0.38 14.21
CA SER A 559 -27.92 -1.60 14.62
C SER A 559 -26.94 -2.76 14.67
N GLY A 560 -27.20 -3.71 15.56
CA GLY A 560 -26.46 -4.95 15.63
C GLY A 560 -26.42 -5.56 17.03
N ALA A 561 -26.04 -6.83 17.05
CA ALA A 561 -25.71 -7.59 18.24
C ALA A 561 -24.50 -6.98 18.98
N VAL A 562 -24.12 -7.60 20.10
CA VAL A 562 -22.95 -7.23 20.90
C VAL A 562 -21.90 -8.33 20.85
N GLY A 563 -20.65 -8.01 21.19
CA GLY A 563 -19.56 -8.97 21.15
C GLY A 563 -18.43 -8.70 22.13
N LEU A 564 -17.62 -9.73 22.35
CA LEU A 564 -16.41 -9.69 23.18
C LEU A 564 -15.25 -10.16 22.30
N SER A 565 -14.07 -9.54 22.42
CA SER A 565 -12.92 -9.89 21.59
C SER A 565 -11.60 -9.51 22.25
N THR A 566 -10.51 -10.12 21.83
CA THR A 566 -9.14 -9.76 22.22
C THR A 566 -8.25 -9.64 20.98
N TRP A 567 -7.07 -9.04 21.16
CA TRP A 567 -6.01 -8.98 20.16
C TRP A 567 -4.66 -9.21 20.84
N ALA A 568 -3.97 -10.32 20.55
CA ALA A 568 -2.69 -10.69 21.16
C ALA A 568 -2.67 -10.58 22.71
N THR A 569 -3.82 -10.90 23.34
CA THR A 569 -4.07 -10.79 24.77
C THR A 569 -5.14 -11.78 25.22
N THR A 570 -5.04 -12.19 26.49
CA THR A 570 -6.08 -12.95 27.21
C THR A 570 -6.89 -12.02 28.11
N ALA A 571 -8.20 -12.20 28.12
CA ALA A 571 -9.12 -11.42 28.95
C ALA A 571 -10.28 -12.29 29.43
N ALA A 572 -10.80 -11.96 30.61
CA ALA A 572 -12.04 -12.52 31.13
C ALA A 572 -13.15 -11.48 31.09
N TYR A 573 -14.33 -11.93 30.72
CA TYR A 573 -15.54 -11.14 30.64
C TYR A 573 -16.62 -11.72 31.53
N ASP A 574 -17.39 -10.81 32.12
CA ASP A 574 -18.43 -11.10 33.09
C ASP A 574 -19.52 -10.03 33.05
N ASP A 575 -20.64 -10.26 33.71
CA ASP A 575 -21.74 -9.31 33.92
C ASP A 575 -22.21 -8.62 32.61
N VAL A 576 -22.41 -9.35 31.51
CA VAL A 576 -22.91 -8.77 30.25
C VAL A 576 -24.40 -8.47 30.37
N LEU A 577 -24.77 -7.20 30.22
CA LEU A 577 -26.17 -6.74 30.23
C LEU A 577 -26.43 -5.81 29.04
N VAL A 578 -27.42 -6.14 28.22
CA VAL A 578 -27.93 -5.27 27.15
C VAL A 578 -29.35 -4.87 27.46
N THR A 579 -29.62 -3.57 27.52
CA THR A 579 -30.94 -3.01 27.81
C THR A 579 -31.37 -2.07 26.68
N GLY A 580 -32.56 -2.28 26.14
CA GLY A 580 -33.15 -1.38 25.14
C GLY A 580 -33.45 0.00 25.75
N ALA A 581 -33.58 1.03 24.91
CA ALA A 581 -33.87 2.40 25.37
C ALA A 581 -35.18 2.54 26.15
N ASP A 582 -36.11 1.58 26.04
CA ASP A 582 -37.35 1.48 26.80
C ASP A 582 -37.19 0.79 28.18
N GLY A 583 -35.98 0.35 28.53
CA GLY A 583 -35.67 -0.36 29.77
C GLY A 583 -35.83 -1.87 29.68
N THR A 584 -36.15 -2.44 28.51
CA THR A 584 -36.27 -3.89 28.35
C THR A 584 -34.90 -4.58 28.33
N THR A 585 -34.73 -5.65 29.10
CA THR A 585 -33.53 -6.49 29.03
C THR A 585 -33.53 -7.30 27.73
N LEU A 586 -32.58 -7.02 26.84
CA LEU A 586 -32.39 -7.72 25.57
C LEU A 586 -31.45 -8.94 25.72
N LEU A 587 -30.40 -8.80 26.53
CA LEU A 587 -29.43 -9.84 26.87
C LEU A 587 -28.99 -9.66 28.33
N SER A 588 -28.83 -10.76 29.05
CA SER A 588 -28.16 -10.81 30.35
C SER A 588 -27.41 -12.13 30.42
N ASP A 589 -26.12 -12.08 30.76
CA ASP A 589 -25.25 -13.24 30.90
C ASP A 589 -24.12 -12.93 31.90
N ASP A 590 -24.14 -13.60 33.04
CA ASP A 590 -23.11 -13.52 34.10
C ASP A 590 -22.14 -14.71 34.03
N PHE A 591 -22.24 -15.53 32.97
CA PHE A 591 -21.39 -16.70 32.72
C PHE A 591 -21.29 -17.73 33.87
N SER A 592 -22.22 -17.69 34.83
CA SER A 592 -22.34 -18.69 35.91
C SER A 592 -22.86 -20.04 35.41
N GLY A 593 -23.50 -20.05 34.22
CA GLY A 593 -24.07 -21.22 33.54
C GLY A 593 -23.21 -21.72 32.38
N ASP A 594 -23.73 -21.62 31.16
CA ASP A 594 -23.03 -21.95 29.91
C ASP A 594 -22.89 -20.73 28.99
N ALA A 595 -22.07 -20.83 27.95
CA ALA A 595 -21.86 -19.75 26.96
C ALA A 595 -22.58 -20.03 25.63
N SER A 596 -23.65 -20.84 25.62
CA SER A 596 -24.31 -21.32 24.39
C SER A 596 -24.96 -20.22 23.54
N ARG A 597 -25.19 -19.04 24.15
CA ARG A 597 -25.74 -17.85 23.48
C ARG A 597 -24.72 -17.09 22.64
N TRP A 598 -23.44 -17.43 22.77
CA TRP A 598 -22.33 -16.74 22.11
C TRP A 598 -21.84 -17.55 20.92
N THR A 599 -21.83 -16.90 19.76
CA THR A 599 -21.33 -17.48 18.51
C THR A 599 -19.89 -17.08 18.29
N HIS A 600 -19.03 -18.08 18.12
CA HIS A 600 -17.61 -17.86 17.80
C HIS A 600 -17.45 -17.55 16.31
N THR A 601 -16.95 -16.36 16.00
CA THR A 601 -16.79 -15.89 14.62
C THR A 601 -15.35 -15.49 14.28
N GLY A 602 -14.50 -15.33 15.30
CA GLY A 602 -13.09 -15.00 15.17
C GLY A 602 -12.13 -16.19 15.37
N GLY A 603 -10.86 -15.86 15.54
CA GLY A 603 -9.82 -16.79 15.98
C GLY A 603 -9.79 -16.97 17.51
N GLY A 604 -8.74 -17.61 18.02
CA GLY A 604 -8.52 -17.79 19.46
C GLY A 604 -9.30 -18.93 20.09
N SER A 605 -9.13 -19.07 21.40
CA SER A 605 -9.75 -20.13 22.20
C SER A 605 -10.55 -19.52 23.34
N TRP A 606 -11.80 -19.93 23.50
CA TRP A 606 -12.72 -19.41 24.51
C TRP A 606 -13.23 -20.52 25.42
N SER A 607 -13.28 -20.27 26.72
CA SER A 607 -13.76 -21.23 27.72
C SER A 607 -14.32 -20.53 28.94
N LEU A 608 -15.27 -21.16 29.62
CA LEU A 608 -15.72 -20.72 30.94
C LEU A 608 -14.69 -21.10 32.00
N GLN A 609 -14.26 -20.14 32.81
CA GLN A 609 -13.34 -20.34 33.93
C GLN A 609 -13.79 -19.49 35.10
N ASP A 610 -13.99 -20.12 36.26
CA ASP A 610 -14.36 -19.45 37.51
C ASP A 610 -15.58 -18.51 37.38
N GLY A 611 -16.58 -18.90 36.58
CA GLY A 611 -17.78 -18.10 36.33
C GLY A 611 -17.60 -16.96 35.31
N GLN A 612 -16.47 -16.89 34.61
CA GLN A 612 -16.18 -15.86 33.60
C GLN A 612 -16.00 -16.49 32.22
N TYR A 613 -16.30 -15.76 31.15
CA TYR A 613 -15.97 -16.19 29.80
C TYR A 613 -14.59 -15.67 29.39
N VAL A 614 -13.66 -16.59 29.19
CA VAL A 614 -12.23 -16.27 29.07
C VAL A 614 -11.72 -16.63 27.70
N GLN A 615 -11.12 -15.65 27.03
CA GLN A 615 -10.24 -15.88 25.90
C GLN A 615 -8.86 -16.28 26.44
N THR A 616 -8.37 -17.46 26.04
CA THR A 616 -7.18 -18.09 26.63
C THR A 616 -5.94 -18.09 25.73
N ASP A 617 -6.09 -17.77 24.45
CA ASP A 617 -4.98 -17.75 23.50
C ASP A 617 -4.36 -16.36 23.41
N VAL A 618 -3.26 -16.17 24.13
CA VAL A 618 -2.50 -14.91 24.18
C VAL A 618 -1.93 -14.47 22.83
N GLY A 619 -1.76 -15.39 21.87
CA GLY A 619 -1.20 -15.09 20.55
C GLY A 619 -2.25 -14.80 19.50
N ALA A 620 -3.53 -15.06 19.78
CA ALA A 620 -4.60 -14.93 18.80
C ALA A 620 -5.05 -13.47 18.61
N GLU A 621 -5.38 -13.16 17.37
CA GLU A 621 -5.94 -11.87 16.94
C GLU A 621 -7.35 -12.07 16.40
N ASN A 622 -8.16 -11.00 16.37
CA ASN A 622 -9.55 -11.01 15.91
C ASN A 622 -10.37 -12.15 16.53
N THR A 623 -10.48 -12.21 17.86
CA THR A 623 -11.03 -13.37 18.57
C THR A 623 -12.54 -13.29 18.85
N MET A 624 -13.28 -12.54 18.04
CA MET A 624 -14.66 -12.13 18.34
C MET A 624 -15.62 -13.31 18.61
N VAL A 625 -16.35 -13.17 19.71
CA VAL A 625 -17.60 -13.88 20.00
C VAL A 625 -18.75 -12.87 20.04
N SER A 626 -19.92 -13.25 19.53
CA SER A 626 -21.09 -12.34 19.46
C SER A 626 -22.37 -12.99 19.96
N ALA A 627 -23.24 -12.20 20.57
CA ALA A 627 -24.56 -12.61 21.05
C ALA A 627 -25.62 -11.52 20.82
N GLY A 628 -26.84 -11.94 20.49
CA GLY A 628 -27.97 -11.04 20.26
C GLY A 628 -28.46 -10.98 18.83
N ASP A 629 -29.29 -9.99 18.52
CA ASP A 629 -29.96 -9.83 17.23
C ASP A 629 -29.32 -8.68 16.41
N PRO A 630 -28.92 -8.89 15.15
CA PRO A 630 -28.44 -7.85 14.24
C PRO A 630 -29.39 -6.64 14.04
N ALA A 631 -30.66 -6.80 14.39
CA ALA A 631 -31.68 -5.74 14.30
C ALA A 631 -31.74 -4.84 15.55
N TRP A 632 -31.08 -5.18 16.66
CA TRP A 632 -31.08 -4.33 17.85
C TRP A 632 -30.50 -2.95 17.56
N HIS A 633 -31.18 -1.91 18.03
CA HIS A 633 -30.74 -0.52 17.95
C HIS A 633 -31.15 0.19 19.24
N ASP A 634 -30.62 1.39 19.47
CA ASP A 634 -30.97 2.20 20.64
C ASP A 634 -30.88 1.42 21.97
N TYR A 635 -29.69 0.95 22.34
CA TYR A 635 -29.46 0.13 23.54
C TYR A 635 -28.26 0.61 24.38
N ASP A 636 -28.25 0.18 25.63
CA ASP A 636 -27.10 0.26 26.54
C ASP A 636 -26.50 -1.13 26.71
N LEU A 637 -25.19 -1.25 26.52
CA LEU A 637 -24.39 -2.45 26.75
C LEU A 637 -23.48 -2.20 27.95
N HIS A 638 -23.58 -3.03 28.97
CA HIS A 638 -22.67 -3.11 30.10
C HIS A 638 -21.90 -4.43 30.06
N VAL A 639 -20.61 -4.39 30.35
CA VAL A 639 -19.72 -5.55 30.47
C VAL A 639 -18.68 -5.30 31.55
N LYS A 640 -18.39 -6.29 32.38
CA LYS A 640 -17.18 -6.31 33.21
C LYS A 640 -16.07 -7.04 32.48
N ALA A 641 -14.90 -6.42 32.35
CA ALA A 641 -13.76 -6.99 31.62
C ALA A 641 -12.47 -6.90 32.43
N THR A 642 -11.65 -7.96 32.38
CA THR A 642 -10.36 -8.03 33.07
C THR A 642 -9.28 -8.55 32.13
N LYS A 643 -8.25 -7.74 31.86
CA LYS A 643 -7.03 -8.21 31.18
C LYS A 643 -6.31 -9.23 32.07
N LYS A 644 -5.97 -10.41 31.54
CA LYS A 644 -5.25 -11.46 32.29
C LYS A 644 -3.76 -11.52 31.94
N SER A 645 -3.39 -11.36 30.66
CA SER A 645 -2.00 -11.32 30.20
C SER A 645 -1.93 -10.91 28.72
N GLY A 646 -0.75 -10.55 28.21
CA GLY A 646 -0.55 -10.25 26.79
C GLY A 646 -0.16 -8.79 26.52
N LYS A 647 0.06 -8.47 25.24
CA LYS A 647 0.63 -7.19 24.82
C LYS A 647 -0.39 -6.06 24.79
N GLU A 648 -1.65 -6.37 24.52
CA GLU A 648 -2.75 -5.39 24.43
C GLU A 648 -3.71 -5.50 25.62
N GLY A 649 -4.81 -4.77 25.61
CA GLY A 649 -5.95 -4.95 26.51
C GLY A 649 -7.05 -5.80 25.89
N PHE A 650 -8.28 -5.32 25.90
CA PHE A 650 -9.46 -6.11 25.53
C PHE A 650 -10.42 -5.29 24.67
N LEU A 651 -11.36 -5.95 24.00
CA LEU A 651 -12.27 -5.31 23.07
C LEU A 651 -13.73 -5.67 23.37
N VAL A 652 -14.60 -4.67 23.30
CA VAL A 652 -16.05 -4.85 23.41
C VAL A 652 -16.70 -4.37 22.11
N ALA A 653 -17.37 -5.27 21.41
CA ALA A 653 -18.02 -5.01 20.13
C ALA A 653 -19.50 -4.65 20.31
N PHE A 654 -19.99 -3.76 19.46
CA PHE A 654 -21.37 -3.31 19.41
C PHE A 654 -21.76 -3.00 17.97
N GLY A 655 -23.06 -2.94 17.69
CA GLY A 655 -23.56 -2.80 16.32
C GLY A 655 -23.06 -3.93 15.40
N VAL A 656 -22.86 -5.13 15.94
CA VAL A 656 -22.36 -6.29 15.19
C VAL A 656 -23.46 -6.84 14.29
N LYS A 657 -23.30 -6.67 12.97
CA LYS A 657 -24.21 -7.24 11.98
C LYS A 657 -23.72 -8.57 11.45
N ASP A 658 -22.41 -8.62 11.18
CA ASP A 658 -21.69 -9.77 10.66
C ASP A 658 -20.18 -9.58 10.92
N THR A 659 -19.36 -10.49 10.41
CA THR A 659 -17.90 -10.49 10.60
C THR A 659 -17.15 -9.40 9.83
N GLY A 660 -17.81 -8.70 8.91
CA GLY A 660 -17.26 -7.57 8.16
C GLY A 660 -17.80 -6.21 8.59
N ASN A 661 -18.92 -6.19 9.33
CA ASN A 661 -19.67 -4.98 9.66
C ASN A 661 -19.98 -4.90 11.16
N TYR A 662 -19.18 -4.12 11.89
CA TYR A 662 -19.30 -3.94 13.34
C TYR A 662 -18.58 -2.69 13.81
N TYR A 663 -18.81 -2.33 15.07
CA TYR A 663 -17.95 -1.41 15.82
C TYR A 663 -17.32 -2.18 16.97
N TRP A 664 -16.13 -1.77 17.37
CA TRP A 664 -15.62 -2.18 18.67
C TRP A 664 -14.93 -1.03 19.40
N TRP A 665 -14.92 -1.14 20.71
CA TRP A 665 -14.09 -0.32 21.56
C TRP A 665 -12.85 -1.12 21.94
N ASN A 666 -11.72 -0.78 21.32
CA ASN A 666 -10.42 -1.36 21.57
C ASN A 666 -9.76 -0.63 22.75
N LEU A 667 -9.74 -1.29 23.91
CA LEU A 667 -9.22 -0.74 25.16
C LEU A 667 -7.79 -1.26 25.38
N GLY A 668 -6.80 -0.38 25.22
CA GLY A 668 -5.39 -0.74 25.34
C GLY A 668 -4.82 -1.48 24.12
N GLY A 669 -5.14 -1.04 22.91
CA GLY A 669 -4.50 -1.48 21.67
C GLY A 669 -3.08 -0.92 21.49
N TRP A 670 -2.43 -1.30 20.38
CA TRP A 670 -1.09 -0.84 19.98
C TRP A 670 -0.05 -0.98 21.11
N ASN A 671 0.16 -2.22 21.58
CA ASN A 671 0.99 -2.52 22.75
C ASN A 671 0.51 -1.83 24.05
N ASN A 672 -0.81 -1.71 24.26
CA ASN A 672 -1.40 -1.17 25.48
C ASN A 672 -1.10 0.32 25.73
N THR A 673 -1.02 1.09 24.65
CA THR A 673 -0.71 2.52 24.69
C THR A 673 -1.87 3.42 24.26
N THR A 674 -2.83 2.86 23.50
CA THR A 674 -3.93 3.63 22.91
C THR A 674 -5.26 2.91 23.11
N THR A 675 -6.32 3.67 23.37
CA THR A 675 -7.70 3.20 23.34
C THR A 675 -8.41 3.87 22.17
N ALA A 676 -9.15 3.10 21.37
CA ALA A 676 -9.82 3.60 20.18
C ALA A 676 -11.18 2.93 19.94
N VAL A 677 -12.07 3.64 19.25
CA VAL A 677 -13.24 3.04 18.60
C VAL A 677 -12.92 2.86 17.14
N GLU A 678 -13.09 1.64 16.65
CA GLU A 678 -12.90 1.30 15.24
C GLU A 678 -14.22 0.80 14.67
N GLN A 679 -14.47 1.15 13.42
CA GLN A 679 -15.59 0.67 12.61
C GLN A 679 -15.04 -0.23 11.53
N ALA A 680 -15.60 -1.43 11.41
CA ALA A 680 -15.41 -2.30 10.26
C ALA A 680 -16.59 -2.15 9.31
N VAL A 681 -16.31 -1.93 8.03
CA VAL A 681 -17.28 -1.93 6.94
C VAL A 681 -16.74 -2.79 5.81
N ASP A 682 -17.47 -3.85 5.50
CA ASP A 682 -17.06 -4.87 4.52
C ASP A 682 -15.62 -5.38 4.75
N GLY A 683 -15.25 -5.54 6.02
CA GLY A 683 -13.95 -6.02 6.46
C GLY A 683 -12.84 -4.96 6.52
N GLY A 684 -13.03 -3.79 5.90
CA GLY A 684 -12.10 -2.65 6.02
C GLY A 684 -12.35 -1.89 7.33
N LYS A 685 -11.28 -1.57 8.06
CA LYS A 685 -11.37 -0.84 9.33
C LYS A 685 -11.04 0.65 9.16
N SER A 686 -11.64 1.46 10.02
CA SER A 686 -11.32 2.88 10.18
C SER A 686 -11.51 3.29 11.64
N THR A 687 -10.65 4.16 12.15
CA THR A 687 -10.77 4.70 13.50
C THR A 687 -11.74 5.89 13.53
N LEU A 688 -12.69 5.88 14.46
CA LEU A 688 -13.66 6.97 14.65
C LEU A 688 -13.19 7.98 15.71
N ILE A 689 -12.55 7.49 16.76
CA ILE A 689 -12.03 8.26 17.89
C ILE A 689 -10.91 7.44 18.53
N SER A 690 -9.79 8.08 18.85
CA SER A 690 -8.67 7.48 19.59
C SER A 690 -8.11 8.44 20.63
N LYS A 691 -7.59 7.89 21.73
CA LYS A 691 -6.90 8.61 22.81
C LYS A 691 -5.81 7.72 23.42
N PRO A 692 -4.73 8.28 23.97
CA PRO A 692 -3.81 7.51 24.82
C PRO A 692 -4.56 6.79 25.94
N GLY A 693 -4.24 5.53 26.19
CA GLY A 693 -4.96 4.70 27.14
C GLY A 693 -4.29 3.35 27.40
N THR A 694 -4.30 2.91 28.66
CA THR A 694 -3.67 1.67 29.11
C THR A 694 -4.61 0.91 30.03
N ILE A 695 -4.67 -0.42 29.83
CA ILE A 695 -5.40 -1.36 30.67
C ILE A 695 -4.42 -2.11 31.58
N GLU A 696 -4.69 -2.10 32.87
CA GLU A 696 -3.90 -2.79 33.90
C GLU A 696 -4.26 -4.27 33.96
N THR A 697 -3.24 -5.12 33.95
CA THR A 697 -3.41 -6.57 34.08
C THR A 697 -3.93 -6.91 35.47
N GLY A 698 -5.00 -7.71 35.54
CA GLY A 698 -5.62 -8.16 36.79
C GLY A 698 -6.64 -7.20 37.39
N LYS A 699 -6.74 -5.96 36.89
CA LYS A 699 -7.81 -5.03 37.27
C LYS A 699 -9.08 -5.32 36.46
N ALA A 700 -10.22 -5.40 37.15
CA ALA A 700 -11.53 -5.43 36.52
C ALA A 700 -11.99 -4.00 36.20
N TYR A 701 -12.62 -3.85 35.04
CA TYR A 701 -13.16 -2.59 34.54
C TYR A 701 -14.64 -2.75 34.22
N ASP A 702 -15.42 -1.73 34.57
CA ASP A 702 -16.82 -1.61 34.13
C ASP A 702 -16.86 -0.83 32.81
N VAL A 703 -17.40 -1.46 31.76
CA VAL A 703 -17.45 -0.91 30.40
C VAL A 703 -18.90 -0.70 29.99
N ASP A 704 -19.30 0.56 29.78
CA ASP A 704 -20.64 0.91 29.31
C ASP A 704 -20.60 1.58 27.94
N ILE A 705 -21.44 1.10 27.02
CA ILE A 705 -21.61 1.63 25.67
C ILE A 705 -23.08 1.98 25.46
N LYS A 706 -23.38 3.26 25.23
CA LYS A 706 -24.74 3.75 25.02
C LYS A 706 -24.93 4.15 23.56
N VAL A 707 -25.75 3.41 22.82
CA VAL A 707 -26.05 3.65 21.41
C VAL A 707 -27.40 4.33 21.30
N ARG A 708 -27.48 5.51 20.66
CA ARG A 708 -28.73 6.24 20.39
C ARG A 708 -28.74 6.79 18.97
N GLY A 709 -29.55 6.19 18.09
CA GLY A 709 -29.50 6.46 16.66
C GLY A 709 -28.10 6.17 16.11
N ARG A 710 -27.36 7.23 15.75
CA ARG A 710 -25.95 7.15 15.30
C ARG A 710 -24.98 7.83 16.26
N GLN A 711 -25.46 8.27 17.43
CA GLN A 711 -24.66 8.77 18.53
C GLN A 711 -24.26 7.62 19.45
N VAL A 712 -23.00 7.57 19.84
CA VAL A 712 -22.50 6.60 20.82
C VAL A 712 -21.76 7.33 21.92
N THR A 713 -22.02 6.98 23.18
CA THR A 713 -21.29 7.49 24.35
C THR A 713 -20.73 6.33 25.16
N LEU A 714 -19.48 6.45 25.56
CA LEU A 714 -18.66 5.38 26.12
C LEU A 714 -18.23 5.76 27.53
N TYR A 715 -18.39 4.84 28.49
CA TYR A 715 -17.96 5.01 29.87
C TYR A 715 -17.04 3.87 30.29
N LEU A 716 -15.96 4.21 30.99
CA LEU A 716 -15.04 3.26 31.61
C LEU A 716 -14.98 3.58 33.11
N ASP A 717 -15.27 2.60 33.95
CA ASP A 717 -15.39 2.76 35.41
C ASP A 717 -16.35 3.91 35.80
N GLY A 718 -17.46 4.04 35.08
CA GLY A 718 -18.48 5.07 35.28
C GLY A 718 -18.09 6.50 34.84
N GLN A 719 -16.88 6.70 34.33
CA GLN A 719 -16.44 7.98 33.78
C GLN A 719 -16.60 8.01 32.26
N GLU A 720 -17.13 9.10 31.71
CA GLU A 720 -17.25 9.25 30.25
C GLU A 720 -15.84 9.26 29.64
N TRP A 721 -15.54 8.23 28.85
CA TRP A 721 -14.30 8.15 28.11
C TRP A 721 -14.36 8.96 26.82
N GLY A 722 -15.50 8.94 26.12
CA GLY A 722 -15.71 9.70 24.90
C GLY A 722 -17.06 9.49 24.26
N SER A 723 -17.36 10.30 23.25
CA SER A 723 -18.59 10.21 22.48
C SER A 723 -18.31 10.56 21.02
N PHE A 724 -19.02 9.91 20.09
CA PHE A 724 -18.91 10.19 18.67
C PHE A 724 -20.26 10.03 17.97
N LYS A 725 -20.36 10.67 16.81
CA LYS A 725 -21.50 10.53 15.90
C LYS A 725 -20.98 10.06 14.56
N ASP A 726 -21.33 8.84 14.18
CA ASP A 726 -21.02 8.37 12.83
C ASP A 726 -22.15 8.82 11.92
N ASP A 727 -22.19 10.04 11.38
CA ASP A 727 -23.25 10.49 10.46
C ASP A 727 -22.72 11.13 9.16
N LYS A 728 -21.42 10.99 8.91
CA LYS A 728 -20.79 11.50 7.71
C LYS A 728 -21.30 10.74 6.47
N PRO A 729 -21.95 11.40 5.50
CA PRO A 729 -22.48 10.72 4.33
C PRO A 729 -21.34 10.20 3.46
N ALA A 730 -21.45 8.94 3.03
CA ALA A 730 -20.62 8.42 1.95
C ALA A 730 -21.14 8.98 0.63
N GLU A 731 -20.23 9.42 -0.22
CA GLU A 731 -20.62 10.11 -1.44
C GLU A 731 -20.04 9.43 -2.69
N PRO A 732 -20.81 8.48 -3.25
CA PRO A 732 -20.35 7.59 -4.31
C PRO A 732 -20.38 8.22 -5.71
N PHE A 733 -20.97 9.41 -5.87
CA PHE A 733 -20.93 10.18 -7.11
C PHE A 733 -20.02 11.39 -6.95
N ARG A 734 -18.88 11.37 -7.64
CA ARG A 734 -17.85 12.41 -7.54
C ARG A 734 -17.33 12.82 -8.90
N GLN A 735 -16.91 14.08 -8.99
CA GLN A 735 -16.35 14.62 -10.21
C GLN A 735 -15.19 15.58 -9.92
N VAL A 736 -14.29 15.69 -10.89
CA VAL A 736 -13.39 16.83 -11.03
C VAL A 736 -13.24 17.15 -12.51
N VAL A 737 -13.17 18.44 -12.84
CA VAL A 737 -12.87 18.89 -14.19
C VAL A 737 -11.49 19.53 -14.21
N THR A 738 -10.66 19.11 -15.16
CA THR A 738 -9.34 19.70 -15.37
C THR A 738 -9.18 20.18 -16.80
N ARG A 739 -8.21 21.06 -17.00
CA ARG A 739 -7.81 21.58 -18.30
C ARG A 739 -6.40 21.10 -18.62
N ASP A 740 -6.23 20.52 -19.80
CA ASP A 740 -4.92 20.22 -20.38
C ASP A 740 -4.49 21.43 -21.23
N ALA A 741 -3.49 22.16 -20.77
CA ALA A 741 -2.98 23.36 -21.41
C ALA A 741 -2.26 23.06 -22.73
N ARG A 742 -1.68 21.86 -22.88
CA ARG A 742 -0.97 21.45 -24.10
C ARG A 742 -1.92 21.19 -25.26
N THR A 743 -3.08 20.58 -24.98
CA THR A 743 -4.09 20.26 -26.01
C THR A 743 -5.22 21.28 -26.07
N GLY A 744 -5.44 22.03 -24.98
CA GLY A 744 -6.60 22.88 -24.77
C GLY A 744 -7.84 22.11 -24.30
N ASP A 745 -7.75 20.80 -24.11
CA ASP A 745 -8.89 19.94 -23.77
C ASP A 745 -9.42 20.23 -22.36
N LEU A 746 -10.73 20.12 -22.22
CA LEU A 746 -11.42 19.99 -20.93
C LEU A 746 -11.62 18.50 -20.64
N ILE A 747 -11.20 18.04 -19.48
CA ILE A 747 -11.31 16.63 -19.05
C ILE A 747 -12.31 16.58 -17.91
N VAL A 748 -13.51 16.05 -18.17
CA VAL A 748 -14.53 15.82 -17.14
C VAL A 748 -14.36 14.39 -16.63
N LYS A 749 -13.90 14.25 -15.39
CA LYS A 749 -13.65 12.96 -14.73
C LYS A 749 -14.79 12.71 -13.76
N VAL A 750 -15.50 11.60 -13.92
CA VAL A 750 -16.64 11.25 -13.08
C VAL A 750 -16.48 9.83 -12.56
N VAL A 751 -16.72 9.68 -11.27
CA VAL A 751 -16.79 8.40 -10.58
C VAL A 751 -18.23 8.17 -10.16
N ASN A 752 -18.77 7.02 -10.56
CA ASN A 752 -20.06 6.52 -10.12
C ASN A 752 -19.85 5.18 -9.42
N ALA A 753 -19.65 5.21 -8.10
CA ALA A 753 -19.48 4.04 -7.24
C ALA A 753 -20.83 3.44 -6.77
N GLN A 754 -21.92 3.74 -7.48
CA GLN A 754 -23.26 3.24 -7.16
C GLN A 754 -23.61 2.03 -8.04
N ALA A 755 -24.55 1.21 -7.55
CA ALA A 755 -25.11 0.09 -8.30
C ALA A 755 -26.07 0.50 -9.44
N ALA A 756 -26.42 1.79 -9.54
CA ALA A 756 -27.29 2.34 -10.56
C ALA A 756 -26.52 3.23 -11.54
N ASP A 757 -26.95 3.22 -12.80
CA ASP A 757 -26.51 4.19 -13.79
C ASP A 757 -26.92 5.61 -13.33
N ALA A 758 -26.04 6.59 -13.52
CA ALA A 758 -26.27 7.98 -13.13
C ALA A 758 -26.49 8.85 -14.37
N ARG A 759 -27.76 9.12 -14.70
CA ARG A 759 -28.11 10.03 -15.80
C ARG A 759 -27.89 11.47 -15.34
N THR A 760 -26.91 12.14 -15.96
CA THR A 760 -26.39 13.41 -15.45
C THR A 760 -26.55 14.52 -16.47
N ALA A 761 -27.15 15.64 -16.06
CA ALA A 761 -27.11 16.90 -16.81
C ALA A 761 -25.73 17.54 -16.65
N ILE A 762 -25.06 17.89 -17.75
CA ILE A 762 -23.74 18.54 -17.75
C ILE A 762 -23.89 19.90 -18.41
N ASP A 763 -23.55 20.96 -17.66
CA ASP A 763 -23.49 22.35 -18.11
C ASP A 763 -22.02 22.80 -18.15
N LEU A 764 -21.48 23.03 -19.35
CA LEU A 764 -20.10 23.46 -19.56
C LEU A 764 -19.88 24.96 -19.34
N GLY A 765 -20.90 25.71 -18.92
CA GLY A 765 -20.79 27.12 -18.54
C GLY A 765 -20.36 28.05 -19.68
N GLY A 766 -20.76 27.75 -20.92
CA GLY A 766 -20.39 28.53 -22.10
C GLY A 766 -19.02 28.17 -22.70
N ALA A 767 -18.38 27.07 -22.27
CA ALA A 767 -17.12 26.64 -22.84
C ALA A 767 -17.27 26.34 -24.34
N LYS A 768 -16.38 26.89 -25.17
CA LYS A 768 -16.32 26.54 -26.60
C LYS A 768 -15.83 25.10 -26.74
N ALA A 769 -16.75 24.16 -26.89
CA ALA A 769 -16.46 22.73 -26.98
C ALA A 769 -16.69 22.18 -28.39
N ALA A 770 -15.89 21.19 -28.78
CA ALA A 770 -16.18 20.32 -29.90
C ALA A 770 -17.43 19.49 -29.62
N ARG A 771 -18.17 19.10 -30.68
CA ARG A 771 -19.37 18.26 -30.55
C ARG A 771 -19.08 16.81 -30.16
N LYS A 772 -17.81 16.40 -30.20
CA LYS A 772 -17.37 15.05 -29.90
C LYS A 772 -16.44 15.06 -28.68
N ALA A 773 -16.65 14.12 -27.76
CA ALA A 773 -15.72 13.80 -26.68
C ALA A 773 -15.11 12.41 -26.91
N ALA A 774 -13.81 12.27 -26.65
CA ALA A 774 -13.21 10.97 -26.46
C ALA A 774 -13.57 10.48 -25.05
N VAL A 775 -14.04 9.24 -24.94
CA VAL A 775 -14.49 8.66 -23.67
C VAL A 775 -13.58 7.50 -23.32
N THR A 776 -13.10 7.47 -22.08
CA THR A 776 -12.45 6.27 -21.50
C THR A 776 -13.21 5.88 -20.25
N THR A 777 -13.68 4.64 -20.16
CA THR A 777 -14.45 4.14 -19.03
C THR A 777 -13.82 2.86 -18.48
N LEU A 778 -13.60 2.82 -17.17
CA LEU A 778 -13.43 1.59 -16.40
C LEU A 778 -14.79 1.21 -15.82
N ARG A 779 -15.24 -0.02 -16.06
CA ARG A 779 -16.49 -0.57 -15.50
C ARG A 779 -16.36 -2.08 -15.35
N ALA A 780 -16.69 -2.57 -14.17
CA ALA A 780 -16.76 -4.00 -13.84
C ALA A 780 -17.74 -4.22 -12.69
N ALA A 781 -17.97 -5.48 -12.32
CA ALA A 781 -18.64 -5.79 -11.06
C ALA A 781 -17.79 -5.31 -9.86
N PRO A 782 -18.40 -4.85 -8.76
CA PRO A 782 -17.65 -4.34 -7.59
C PRO A 782 -16.60 -5.32 -7.05
N GLU A 783 -16.89 -6.61 -7.07
CA GLU A 783 -16.03 -7.70 -6.59
C GLU A 783 -14.96 -8.14 -7.60
N ALA A 784 -14.95 -7.59 -8.81
CA ALA A 784 -14.01 -7.97 -9.85
C ALA A 784 -12.57 -7.66 -9.43
N VAL A 785 -11.67 -8.61 -9.69
CA VAL A 785 -10.23 -8.49 -9.47
C VAL A 785 -9.48 -8.81 -10.77
N ASN A 786 -8.30 -8.22 -10.94
CA ASN A 786 -7.36 -8.64 -11.96
C ASN A 786 -6.37 -9.66 -11.37
N SER A 787 -6.06 -10.70 -12.14
CA SER A 787 -5.06 -11.73 -11.83
C SER A 787 -4.16 -11.96 -13.04
N GLU A 788 -3.19 -12.87 -12.94
CA GLU A 788 -2.39 -13.29 -14.09
C GLU A 788 -3.28 -13.78 -15.25
N ALA A 789 -4.30 -14.59 -14.94
CA ALA A 789 -5.14 -15.25 -15.92
C ALA A 789 -6.33 -14.41 -16.40
N VAL A 790 -6.75 -13.39 -15.64
CA VAL A 790 -7.99 -12.63 -15.87
C VAL A 790 -7.75 -11.14 -15.70
N THR A 791 -8.10 -10.36 -16.72
CA THR A 791 -8.14 -8.88 -16.65
C THR A 791 -9.59 -8.40 -16.74
N ALA A 792 -10.33 -8.51 -15.63
CA ALA A 792 -11.74 -8.14 -15.56
C ALA A 792 -11.97 -6.62 -15.55
N VAL A 793 -11.01 -5.87 -15.02
CA VAL A 793 -11.02 -4.40 -14.96
C VAL A 793 -10.01 -3.89 -15.99
N ALA A 794 -10.48 -3.25 -17.05
CA ALA A 794 -9.64 -2.66 -18.09
C ALA A 794 -10.33 -1.45 -18.74
N PRO A 795 -9.58 -0.42 -19.20
CA PRO A 795 -10.17 0.78 -19.75
C PRO A 795 -10.74 0.52 -21.15
N VAL A 796 -12.01 0.90 -21.36
CA VAL A 796 -12.69 0.84 -22.65
C VAL A 796 -12.77 2.24 -23.25
N LYS A 797 -12.29 2.39 -24.49
CA LYS A 797 -12.35 3.66 -25.24
C LYS A 797 -13.57 3.71 -26.15
N SER A 798 -14.25 4.85 -26.18
CA SER A 798 -15.36 5.13 -27.09
C SER A 798 -15.43 6.62 -27.45
N THR A 799 -16.49 7.04 -28.14
CA THR A 799 -16.72 8.44 -28.52
C THR A 799 -18.16 8.82 -28.23
N PHE A 800 -18.36 10.04 -27.74
CA PHE A 800 -19.68 10.61 -27.51
C PHE A 800 -19.88 11.83 -28.42
N ASP A 801 -20.91 11.78 -29.28
CA ASP A 801 -21.17 12.78 -30.33
C ASP A 801 -22.19 13.86 -29.93
N GLY A 802 -22.66 13.84 -28.68
CA GLY A 802 -23.72 14.71 -28.16
C GLY A 802 -23.24 15.91 -27.35
N VAL A 803 -21.96 16.29 -27.43
CA VAL A 803 -21.43 17.40 -26.65
C VAL A 803 -22.03 18.72 -27.15
N ALA A 804 -22.68 19.43 -26.25
CA ALA A 804 -23.18 20.78 -26.43
C ALA A 804 -22.80 21.62 -25.20
N ASP A 805 -23.21 22.89 -25.17
CA ASP A 805 -23.04 23.73 -23.97
C ASP A 805 -23.72 23.09 -22.75
N LYS A 806 -24.93 22.57 -22.95
CA LYS A 806 -25.66 21.73 -22.01
C LYS A 806 -26.05 20.43 -22.68
N PHE A 807 -25.74 19.31 -22.06
CA PHE A 807 -26.05 17.98 -22.59
C PHE A 807 -26.26 16.97 -21.45
N THR A 808 -26.77 15.80 -21.79
CA THR A 808 -26.95 14.71 -20.83
C THR A 808 -25.99 13.57 -21.17
N TYR A 809 -25.38 12.99 -20.14
CA TYR A 809 -24.57 11.78 -20.25
C TYR A 809 -24.95 10.80 -19.14
N THR A 810 -25.05 9.52 -19.47
CA THR A 810 -25.31 8.46 -18.47
C THR A 810 -23.99 7.81 -18.08
N PHE A 811 -23.54 8.05 -16.85
CA PHE A 811 -22.38 7.37 -16.29
C PHE A 811 -22.80 5.99 -15.79
N PRO A 812 -22.24 4.89 -16.31
CA PRO A 812 -22.68 3.55 -15.92
C PRO A 812 -22.52 3.29 -14.41
N ALA A 813 -23.34 2.40 -13.86
CA ALA A 813 -23.15 1.84 -12.52
C ALA A 813 -21.74 1.27 -12.37
N ASN A 814 -21.14 1.47 -11.18
CA ASN A 814 -19.79 1.06 -10.84
C ASN A 814 -18.81 1.43 -11.97
N SER A 815 -18.51 2.71 -12.12
CA SER A 815 -17.62 3.16 -13.19
C SER A 815 -16.78 4.38 -12.85
N VAL A 816 -15.63 4.46 -13.52
CA VAL A 816 -14.80 5.67 -13.63
C VAL A 816 -14.79 6.08 -15.10
N THR A 817 -15.22 7.29 -15.42
CA THR A 817 -15.35 7.76 -16.81
C THR A 817 -14.67 9.11 -17.00
N PHE A 818 -13.84 9.18 -18.04
CA PHE A 818 -13.13 10.39 -18.45
C PHE A 818 -13.69 10.83 -19.80
N LEU A 819 -14.35 11.99 -19.83
CA LEU A 819 -14.80 12.67 -21.05
C LEU A 819 -13.77 13.75 -21.41
N ARG A 820 -12.95 13.48 -22.42
CA ARG A 820 -12.00 14.46 -22.97
C ARG A 820 -12.67 15.24 -24.10
N ILE A 821 -12.97 16.50 -23.83
CA ILE A 821 -13.69 17.43 -24.70
C ILE A 821 -12.71 18.45 -25.25
N ARG A 822 -12.46 18.41 -26.56
CA ARG A 822 -11.59 19.37 -27.22
C ARG A 822 -12.22 20.76 -27.25
N GLN A 823 -11.48 21.79 -26.88
CA GLN A 823 -11.96 23.17 -27.02
C GLN A 823 -11.83 23.70 -28.45
N ARG A 824 -12.71 24.65 -28.82
CA ARG A 824 -12.82 25.27 -30.14
C ARG A 824 -12.35 26.72 -30.19
#